data_AF-A0A935NEN7-F1
#
_entry.id   AF-A0A935NEN7-F1
#
_cell.length_a   1.000
_cell.length_b   1.000
_cell.length_c   1.000
_cell.angle_alpha   90.00
_cell.angle_beta   90.00
_cell.angle_gamma   90.00
#
_symmetry.space_group_name_H-M   'P 1'
#
loop_
_entity.id
_entity.type
_entity.pdbx_description
1 polymer ?
#
loop_
_entity_poly.entity_id
_entity_poly.type
_entity_poly.pdbx_seq_one_letter_code
_entity_poly.pdbx_strand_id
1 'polypeptide(L)'
;MKKQLFTALFSGFLLLALTASNAQTISGACQHNHQNSAAYNHHKFTAQSNKTQAAASRSDTLDIVNYHLNLNLTDLASKELSGTCAVHLASKINNLDTILLDLKALAVSAVYRGNETNPENYEQQGELLRIFTKKTLNAADTATFIISYQGKPATATYGGFYFGNNTAYNMGVGIGIDPPNFGRAWFPCLDNFIDRATYQFSIHTKGNMSAFCNGTLQNIDLLGDGTKITHWKLDVPIPTYLASVAVGAFSTIESEYEGMNGKIPAIIAAPDANLDDAKISFQNLPQAFSGFEQAFGPYIWPRVGFTVVPFNAGAMEHATNIGYPLFAVDGTLTWEAAIMAHELSHHWWGDLVTCETAADMWLNEGWASWCENYFTELVYGPQAYRDACRTTLEDVLRQAHLADDGYRAVAGVPAEYTYGNTVNRKGAVVVNALRGYMGNEAFFKCLKEYTAAFALKNANSYQLRDFLSDCSGMDLTDFFDDWVFQPGFVAVTLDSMAVKFAGTNAVATVYLRQHTHQTNHYFNAIPVDITFYDQNLNSTTRRVFSSGACSFTQNIELPFYPIYAAIDTNETLSLAGLQAQRWITKTGNYTLPNTQVDLEVNAVSDTNLLHVYHIWAPPDRPQTPPPGWILSDRHYWRIGGVNLGSFKAKASFYYNGSNNGGLLDAALFGGLNENSLMLLYRPNAAANWQKLNSATLNKGGSATDKMGSFTVASLQFGEYTLAINDPNRTDTLTMPPNDCLNLTALNQPPNNNNTNSHKQGYLQVQPNPNNGQFAVNISLPATAVPQMAILQVADSAGRIIYTQNINNTGGTQQQSITINLAQPLTAGTYKVSVKTNSYVLASTMVVL
;
A
#
# COMPACT_ATOMS: atom_id res chain seq x y z
N MET A 1 -18.52 1.69 -24.10
CA MET A 1 -19.32 0.61 -23.47
C MET A 1 -18.64 -0.77 -23.57
N LYS A 2 -17.31 -0.86 -23.32
CA LYS A 2 -16.55 -2.13 -23.24
C LYS A 2 -15.43 -2.05 -22.18
N LYS A 3 -15.68 -1.41 -21.04
CA LYS A 3 -14.70 -1.20 -19.96
C LYS A 3 -15.20 -1.56 -18.55
N GLN A 4 -16.39 -2.15 -18.41
CA GLN A 4 -17.05 -2.40 -17.11
C GLN A 4 -17.28 -3.89 -16.78
N LEU A 5 -16.57 -4.83 -17.42
CA LEU A 5 -16.80 -6.27 -17.20
C LEU A 5 -15.68 -7.03 -16.48
N PHE A 6 -14.62 -6.39 -16.00
CA PHE A 6 -13.42 -7.11 -15.52
C PHE A 6 -13.28 -7.24 -13.99
N THR A 7 -14.25 -6.73 -13.20
CA THR A 7 -14.21 -6.82 -11.72
C THR A 7 -15.14 -7.90 -11.15
N ALA A 8 -15.79 -8.73 -11.97
CA ALA A 8 -16.91 -9.59 -11.55
C ALA A 8 -16.63 -11.10 -11.53
N LEU A 9 -15.37 -11.55 -11.67
CA LEU A 9 -15.04 -12.99 -11.73
C LEU A 9 -14.42 -13.59 -10.45
N PHE A 10 -14.35 -12.84 -9.34
CA PHE A 10 -13.89 -13.37 -8.05
C PHE A 10 -14.93 -13.29 -6.91
N SER A 11 -16.19 -12.95 -7.21
CA SER A 11 -17.25 -12.77 -6.21
C SER A 11 -18.39 -13.76 -6.45
N GLY A 12 -18.19 -15.03 -6.06
CA GLY A 12 -19.20 -16.08 -6.21
C GLY A 12 -19.44 -16.87 -4.93
N PHE A 13 -20.36 -16.37 -4.10
CA PHE A 13 -21.25 -17.10 -3.17
C PHE A 13 -20.65 -18.14 -2.19
N LEU A 14 -20.90 -17.95 -0.87
CA LEU A 14 -22.04 -18.61 -0.21
C LEU A 14 -22.37 -17.98 1.17
N LEU A 15 -23.65 -17.63 1.33
CA LEU A 15 -24.33 -17.20 2.56
C LEU A 15 -24.96 -18.43 3.24
N LEU A 16 -24.84 -18.56 4.58
CA LEU A 16 -25.84 -19.00 5.58
C LEU A 16 -25.22 -19.76 6.77
N ALA A 17 -25.09 -19.09 7.92
CA ALA A 17 -25.42 -19.66 9.25
C ALA A 17 -25.54 -18.53 10.29
N LEU A 18 -26.77 -18.34 10.80
CA LEU A 18 -27.12 -17.48 11.93
C LEU A 18 -27.15 -18.33 13.21
N THR A 19 -26.52 -17.89 14.30
CA THR A 19 -27.16 -17.42 15.56
C THR A 19 -26.22 -17.44 16.78
N ALA A 20 -26.18 -16.27 17.44
CA ALA A 20 -26.09 -15.97 18.87
C ALA A 20 -24.95 -16.55 19.75
N SER A 21 -24.11 -15.65 20.30
CA SER A 21 -23.79 -15.68 21.74
C SER A 21 -23.42 -14.29 22.27
N ASN A 22 -23.76 -14.07 23.54
CA ASN A 22 -23.91 -12.80 24.23
C ASN A 22 -22.57 -12.15 24.64
N ALA A 23 -22.51 -10.82 24.55
CA ALA A 23 -21.49 -10.00 25.17
C ALA A 23 -21.66 -9.96 26.70
N GLN A 24 -20.56 -10.13 27.44
CA GLN A 24 -20.43 -9.63 28.81
C GLN A 24 -19.37 -8.53 28.84
N THR A 25 -19.83 -7.38 29.28
CA THR A 25 -19.08 -6.18 29.61
C THR A 25 -18.27 -6.38 30.89
N ILE A 26 -16.99 -5.97 30.89
CA ILE A 26 -16.31 -5.56 32.13
C ILE A 26 -15.58 -4.24 31.88
N SER A 27 -16.01 -3.24 32.63
CA SER A 27 -15.46 -1.89 32.72
C SER A 27 -14.39 -1.80 33.82
N GLY A 28 -13.34 -1.02 33.56
CA GLY A 28 -12.72 -0.14 34.55
C GLY A 28 -11.40 -0.60 35.19
N ALA A 29 -10.30 0.07 34.84
CA ALA A 29 -9.66 1.12 35.68
C ALA A 29 -8.17 1.27 35.35
N CYS A 30 -7.76 2.52 35.12
CA CYS A 30 -6.38 2.98 35.00
C CYS A 30 -5.61 2.85 36.33
N GLN A 31 -4.34 2.44 36.26
CA GLN A 31 -3.28 2.95 37.15
C GLN A 31 -1.89 2.72 36.54
N HIS A 32 -1.15 3.83 36.36
CA HIS A 32 0.26 3.87 36.00
C HIS A 32 1.13 3.10 37.00
N ASN A 33 2.07 2.29 36.51
CA ASN A 33 3.45 2.37 37.01
C ASN A 33 4.47 1.77 36.02
N HIS A 34 5.52 2.55 35.78
CA HIS A 34 6.74 2.15 35.08
C HIS A 34 7.43 1.00 35.83
N GLN A 35 7.73 -0.08 35.11
CA GLN A 35 8.84 -1.05 35.27
C GLN A 35 8.37 -2.45 34.85
N ASN A 36 8.67 -2.84 33.59
CA ASN A 36 8.92 -4.23 33.17
C ASN A 36 9.15 -4.29 31.65
N SER A 37 10.37 -3.96 31.21
CA SER A 37 10.80 -4.10 29.80
C SER A 37 11.19 -5.55 29.41
N ALA A 38 11.02 -6.53 30.29
CA ALA A 38 11.38 -7.94 30.00
C ALA A 38 10.17 -8.90 29.93
N ALA A 39 8.97 -8.47 30.37
CA ALA A 39 7.78 -9.31 30.40
C ALA A 39 6.79 -9.05 29.24
N TYR A 40 7.08 -8.06 28.37
CA TYR A 40 6.19 -7.65 27.28
C TYR A 40 6.30 -8.52 26.02
N ASN A 41 7.28 -9.43 25.94
CA ASN A 41 7.57 -10.25 24.75
C ASN A 41 6.87 -11.63 24.74
N HIS A 42 6.07 -11.99 25.75
CA HIS A 42 5.48 -13.33 25.81
C HIS A 42 3.95 -13.43 25.68
N HIS A 43 3.22 -12.31 25.59
CA HIS A 43 1.74 -12.31 25.60
C HIS A 43 1.04 -11.96 24.29
N LYS A 44 1.69 -12.09 23.13
CA LYS A 44 1.04 -11.92 21.81
C LYS A 44 1.19 -13.09 20.83
N PHE A 45 1.59 -14.28 21.29
CA PHE A 45 1.51 -15.52 20.49
C PHE A 45 0.23 -16.30 20.83
N THR A 46 -0.93 -15.85 20.35
CA THR A 46 -2.19 -16.62 20.52
C THR A 46 -3.00 -16.78 19.23
N ALA A 47 -2.42 -16.50 18.07
CA ALA A 47 -3.11 -16.65 16.77
C ALA A 47 -2.59 -17.80 15.90
N GLN A 48 -1.62 -18.59 16.38
CA GLN A 48 -1.17 -19.76 15.63
C GLN A 48 -2.16 -20.92 15.87
N SER A 49 -2.62 -21.58 14.81
CA SER A 49 -3.49 -22.74 14.97
C SER A 49 -2.73 -23.87 15.68
N ASN A 50 -3.45 -24.67 16.47
CA ASN A 50 -2.88 -25.85 17.12
C ASN A 50 -2.21 -26.82 16.11
N LYS A 51 -2.68 -26.82 14.85
CA LYS A 51 -2.10 -27.63 13.77
C LYS A 51 -0.78 -27.06 13.27
N THR A 52 -0.66 -25.75 13.02
CA THR A 52 0.62 -25.15 12.63
C THR A 52 1.67 -25.33 13.74
N GLN A 53 1.28 -25.16 15.00
CA GLN A 53 2.18 -25.36 16.14
C GLN A 53 2.64 -26.83 16.26
N ALA A 54 1.72 -27.78 16.10
CA ALA A 54 2.07 -29.21 16.08
C ALA A 54 3.00 -29.55 14.90
N ALA A 55 2.77 -28.98 13.72
CA ALA A 55 3.62 -29.18 12.56
C ALA A 55 5.04 -28.62 12.75
N ALA A 56 5.17 -27.45 13.37
CA ALA A 56 6.46 -26.84 13.73
C ALA A 56 7.21 -27.67 14.78
N SER A 57 6.52 -28.18 15.80
CA SER A 57 7.14 -29.01 16.86
C SER A 57 7.76 -30.32 16.35
N ARG A 58 7.34 -30.80 15.17
CA ARG A 58 7.96 -31.96 14.52
C ARG A 58 9.34 -31.64 13.94
N SER A 59 9.57 -30.39 13.51
CA SER A 59 10.89 -29.94 13.04
C SER A 59 11.93 -29.87 14.17
N ASP A 60 11.50 -29.94 15.44
CA ASP A 60 12.40 -30.05 16.60
C ASP A 60 12.92 -31.48 16.83
N THR A 61 12.27 -32.50 16.23
CA THR A 61 12.63 -33.92 16.45
C THR A 61 13.46 -34.51 15.33
N LEU A 62 13.28 -34.02 14.10
CA LEU A 62 14.00 -34.50 12.91
C LEU A 62 14.25 -33.37 11.92
N ASP A 63 15.23 -33.59 11.04
CA ASP A 63 15.59 -32.73 9.91
C ASP A 63 15.44 -33.53 8.63
N ILE A 64 14.69 -33.04 7.64
CA ILE A 64 14.70 -33.69 6.32
C ILE A 64 15.81 -33.08 5.47
N VAL A 65 16.80 -33.90 5.12
CA VAL A 65 17.98 -33.46 4.37
C VAL A 65 17.71 -33.48 2.86
N ASN A 66 17.02 -34.53 2.38
CA ASN A 66 16.72 -34.70 0.97
C ASN A 66 15.43 -35.50 0.74
N TYR A 67 14.68 -35.09 -0.28
CA TYR A 67 13.64 -35.92 -0.90
C TYR A 67 14.08 -36.38 -2.29
N HIS A 68 13.88 -37.66 -2.59
CA HIS A 68 13.91 -38.17 -3.96
C HIS A 68 12.53 -38.68 -4.35
N LEU A 69 11.87 -37.96 -5.26
CA LEU A 69 10.54 -38.29 -5.78
C LEU A 69 10.67 -39.04 -7.10
N ASN A 70 10.35 -40.34 -7.08
CA ASN A 70 10.28 -41.17 -8.27
C ASN A 70 8.82 -41.45 -8.61
N LEU A 71 8.29 -40.77 -9.63
CA LEU A 71 6.88 -40.74 -9.95
C LEU A 71 6.60 -41.33 -11.34
N ASN A 72 5.60 -42.19 -11.40
CA ASN A 72 5.01 -42.68 -12.64
C ASN A 72 3.80 -41.83 -13.01
N LEU A 73 3.95 -41.07 -14.10
CA LEU A 73 2.95 -40.20 -14.71
C LEU A 73 2.77 -40.55 -16.19
N THR A 74 2.86 -41.84 -16.53
CA THR A 74 2.68 -42.35 -17.90
C THR A 74 1.22 -42.43 -18.34
N ASP A 75 0.27 -42.49 -17.39
CA ASP A 75 -1.17 -42.51 -17.62
C ASP A 75 -1.89 -41.38 -16.87
N LEU A 76 -1.90 -40.19 -17.49
CA LEU A 76 -2.58 -39.01 -16.92
C LEU A 76 -4.11 -39.12 -16.94
N ALA A 77 -4.67 -39.98 -17.79
CA ALA A 77 -6.12 -40.15 -17.92
C ALA A 77 -6.73 -40.83 -16.69
N SER A 78 -5.96 -41.68 -16.01
CA SER A 78 -6.33 -42.28 -14.71
C SER A 78 -6.54 -41.22 -13.62
N LYS A 79 -5.88 -40.06 -13.75
CA LYS A 79 -5.75 -39.02 -12.71
C LYS A 79 -5.18 -39.55 -11.41
N GLU A 80 -4.34 -40.58 -11.51
CA GLU A 80 -3.62 -41.17 -10.40
C GLU A 80 -2.13 -40.92 -10.56
N LEU A 81 -1.44 -40.87 -9.43
CA LEU A 81 0.01 -40.95 -9.37
C LEU A 81 0.40 -42.22 -8.61
N SER A 82 1.53 -42.80 -8.99
CA SER A 82 2.15 -43.88 -8.24
C SER A 82 3.65 -43.67 -8.23
N GLY A 83 4.33 -44.14 -7.20
CA GLY A 83 5.76 -43.90 -7.11
C GLY A 83 6.37 -44.28 -5.78
N THR A 84 7.61 -43.84 -5.61
CA THR A 84 8.34 -43.91 -4.36
C THR A 84 8.86 -42.54 -3.96
N CYS A 85 8.84 -42.25 -2.67
CA CYS A 85 9.49 -41.09 -2.08
C CYS A 85 10.58 -41.60 -1.15
N ALA A 86 11.86 -41.35 -1.49
CA ALA A 86 12.95 -41.59 -0.56
C ALA A 86 13.15 -40.34 0.30
N VAL A 87 12.93 -40.49 1.61
CA VAL A 87 13.08 -39.43 2.60
C VAL A 87 14.38 -39.66 3.34
N HIS A 88 15.41 -38.87 3.02
CA HIS A 88 16.68 -38.87 3.74
C HIS A 88 16.63 -37.84 4.87
N LEU A 89 16.82 -38.30 6.11
CA LEU A 89 16.64 -37.48 7.30
C LEU A 89 17.75 -37.66 8.32
N ALA A 90 17.90 -36.68 9.21
CA ALA A 90 18.72 -36.73 10.40
C ALA A 90 17.86 -36.59 11.66
N SER A 91 18.14 -37.37 12.70
CA SER A 91 17.45 -37.21 13.99
C SER A 91 18.06 -36.04 14.79
N LYS A 92 17.20 -35.19 15.38
CA LYS A 92 17.63 -34.11 16.29
C LYS A 92 17.62 -34.54 17.76
N ILE A 93 17.08 -35.73 18.05
CA ILE A 93 16.91 -36.27 19.40
C ILE A 93 17.46 -37.68 19.53
N ASN A 94 17.71 -38.10 20.77
CA ASN A 94 18.06 -39.48 21.09
C ASN A 94 16.82 -40.36 21.16
N ASN A 95 17.01 -41.66 20.90
CA ASN A 95 15.98 -42.68 21.01
C ASN A 95 14.73 -42.45 20.13
N LEU A 96 14.88 -41.86 18.94
CA LEU A 96 13.79 -41.68 17.98
C LEU A 96 13.44 -43.03 17.33
N ASP A 97 12.27 -43.57 17.67
CA ASP A 97 11.76 -44.85 17.17
C ASP A 97 10.56 -44.71 16.22
N THR A 98 10.05 -43.49 16.06
CA THR A 98 8.86 -43.19 15.26
C THR A 98 9.08 -41.96 14.39
N ILE A 99 8.89 -42.09 13.08
CA ILE A 99 8.92 -40.98 12.12
C ILE A 99 7.48 -40.59 11.76
N LEU A 100 7.19 -39.29 11.80
CA LEU A 100 5.88 -38.73 11.50
C LEU A 100 5.95 -37.88 10.23
N LEU A 101 5.28 -38.32 9.17
CA LEU A 101 5.15 -37.61 7.90
C LEU A 101 3.68 -37.33 7.58
N ASP A 102 3.44 -36.35 6.72
CA ASP A 102 2.13 -36.03 6.18
C ASP A 102 1.97 -36.62 4.77
N LEU A 103 0.84 -37.26 4.52
CA LEU A 103 0.42 -37.73 3.20
C LEU A 103 -1.11 -37.78 3.12
N LYS A 104 -1.70 -36.98 2.24
CA LYS A 104 -3.16 -36.88 2.07
C LYS A 104 -3.63 -37.66 0.85
N ALA A 105 -4.74 -38.39 1.01
CA ALA A 105 -5.48 -39.10 -0.04
C ALA A 105 -4.76 -40.25 -0.77
N LEU A 106 -3.43 -40.35 -0.66
CA LEU A 106 -2.62 -41.39 -1.29
C LEU A 106 -2.34 -42.53 -0.32
N ALA A 107 -2.47 -43.77 -0.79
CA ALA A 107 -2.28 -44.96 0.03
C ALA A 107 -0.82 -45.40 0.02
N VAL A 108 -0.23 -45.58 1.20
CA VAL A 108 1.09 -46.23 1.35
C VAL A 108 0.93 -47.74 1.20
N SER A 109 1.83 -48.37 0.44
CA SER A 109 1.84 -49.83 0.26
C SER A 109 3.04 -50.50 0.94
N ALA A 110 4.18 -49.81 1.03
CA ALA A 110 5.38 -50.31 1.70
C ALA A 110 6.29 -49.18 2.15
N VAL A 111 7.07 -49.44 3.20
CA VAL A 111 8.15 -48.55 3.67
C VAL A 111 9.39 -49.40 3.88
N TYR A 112 10.51 -49.02 3.26
CA TYR A 112 11.81 -49.68 3.43
C TYR A 112 12.83 -48.72 4.02
N ARG A 113 13.77 -49.24 4.80
CA ARG A 113 14.92 -48.45 5.26
C ARG A 113 16.12 -48.70 4.35
N GLY A 114 16.57 -47.66 3.65
CA GLY A 114 17.65 -47.77 2.66
C GLY A 114 17.39 -48.91 1.67
N ASN A 115 18.37 -49.80 1.52
CA ASN A 115 18.28 -50.97 0.64
C ASN A 115 17.94 -52.27 1.39
N GLU A 116 17.36 -52.19 2.59
CA GLU A 116 16.96 -53.36 3.36
C GLU A 116 15.80 -54.10 2.67
N THR A 117 15.79 -55.43 2.77
CA THR A 117 14.76 -56.28 2.13
C THR A 117 13.47 -56.40 2.95
N ASN A 118 13.54 -56.18 4.26
CA ASN A 118 12.38 -56.29 5.14
C ASN A 118 11.75 -54.91 5.34
N PRO A 119 10.43 -54.74 5.10
CA PRO A 119 9.79 -53.45 5.27
C PRO A 119 9.71 -53.03 6.74
N GLU A 120 9.72 -51.73 7.01
CA GLU A 120 9.40 -51.13 8.31
C GLU A 120 7.89 -51.27 8.59
N ASN A 121 7.52 -51.28 9.87
CA ASN A 121 6.11 -51.22 10.25
C ASN A 121 5.62 -49.78 10.09
N TYR A 122 4.39 -49.60 9.60
CA TYR A 122 3.80 -48.27 9.48
C TYR A 122 2.30 -48.31 9.76
N GLU A 123 1.77 -47.14 10.08
CA GLU A 123 0.35 -46.87 10.24
C GLU A 123 0.00 -45.56 9.52
N GLN A 124 -1.05 -45.59 8.70
CA GLN A 124 -1.58 -44.39 8.05
C GLN A 124 -2.99 -44.10 8.56
N GLN A 125 -3.17 -42.95 9.22
CA GLN A 125 -4.46 -42.48 9.72
C GLN A 125 -4.75 -41.07 9.20
N GLY A 126 -5.76 -40.94 8.35
CA GLY A 126 -6.10 -39.65 7.74
C GLY A 126 -4.93 -39.13 6.89
N GLU A 127 -4.40 -37.96 7.27
CA GLU A 127 -3.26 -37.33 6.60
C GLU A 127 -1.91 -37.64 7.26
N LEU A 128 -1.89 -38.39 8.36
CA LEU A 128 -0.67 -38.70 9.12
C LEU A 128 -0.17 -40.12 8.80
N LEU A 129 1.10 -40.21 8.39
CA LEU A 129 1.86 -41.44 8.23
C LEU A 129 2.85 -41.59 9.41
N ARG A 130 2.69 -42.67 10.18
CA ARG A 130 3.59 -43.07 11.26
C ARG A 130 4.45 -44.24 10.80
N ILE A 131 5.76 -44.11 10.86
CA ILE A 131 6.71 -45.19 10.54
C ILE A 131 7.39 -45.60 11.83
N PHE A 132 7.21 -46.84 12.27
CA PHE A 132 7.87 -47.42 13.43
C PHE A 132 9.19 -48.03 12.99
N THR A 133 10.30 -47.37 13.30
CA THR A 133 11.61 -47.83 12.84
C THR A 133 12.15 -48.97 13.70
N LYS A 134 12.53 -50.08 13.06
CA LYS A 134 13.10 -51.26 13.72
C LYS A 134 14.44 -51.00 14.40
N LYS A 135 15.17 -49.99 13.95
CA LYS A 135 16.40 -49.53 14.59
C LYS A 135 16.25 -48.06 14.95
N THR A 136 16.22 -47.81 16.25
CA THR A 136 16.14 -46.48 16.84
C THR A 136 17.26 -45.58 16.35
N LEU A 137 16.95 -44.30 16.10
CA LEU A 137 17.91 -43.27 15.73
C LEU A 137 18.27 -42.43 16.95
N ASN A 138 19.56 -42.18 17.14
CA ASN A 138 20.06 -41.23 18.12
C ASN A 138 20.32 -39.86 17.47
N ALA A 139 20.60 -38.85 18.29
CA ALA A 139 20.86 -37.51 17.77
C ALA A 139 22.03 -37.54 16.76
N ALA A 140 21.85 -36.87 15.64
CA ALA A 140 22.72 -36.85 14.46
C ALA A 140 22.81 -38.16 13.65
N ASP A 141 22.12 -39.25 14.03
CA ASP A 141 22.00 -40.42 13.14
C ASP A 141 21.18 -40.03 11.90
N THR A 142 21.65 -40.47 10.73
CA THR A 142 20.94 -40.32 9.46
C THR A 142 20.30 -41.63 9.00
N ALA A 143 19.15 -41.56 8.36
CA ALA A 143 18.52 -42.69 7.69
C ALA A 143 17.76 -42.27 6.44
N THR A 144 17.58 -43.21 5.51
CA THR A 144 16.71 -43.03 4.36
C THR A 144 15.54 -43.99 4.44
N PHE A 145 14.31 -43.49 4.30
CA PHE A 145 13.11 -44.30 4.21
C PHE A 145 12.52 -44.19 2.80
N ILE A 146 12.38 -45.32 2.10
CA ILE A 146 11.77 -45.41 0.78
C ILE A 146 10.31 -45.80 0.95
N ILE A 147 9.41 -44.88 0.65
CA ILE A 147 7.97 -45.01 0.86
C ILE A 147 7.30 -45.23 -0.49
N SER A 148 6.67 -46.39 -0.69
CA SER A 148 5.88 -46.69 -1.89
C SER A 148 4.43 -46.26 -1.67
N TYR A 149 3.87 -45.51 -2.62
CA TYR A 149 2.53 -44.95 -2.48
C TYR A 149 1.85 -44.72 -3.83
N GLN A 150 0.51 -44.68 -3.82
CA GLN A 150 -0.28 -44.47 -5.03
C GLN A 150 -1.68 -43.93 -4.75
N GLY A 151 -2.33 -43.41 -5.78
CA GLY A 151 -3.74 -43.05 -5.78
C GLY A 151 -4.00 -41.68 -6.40
N LYS A 152 -5.14 -41.08 -6.06
CA LYS A 152 -5.51 -39.75 -6.51
C LYS A 152 -4.97 -38.71 -5.53
N PRO A 153 -4.10 -37.79 -5.96
CA PRO A 153 -3.59 -36.75 -5.07
C PRO A 153 -4.70 -35.80 -4.69
N ALA A 154 -4.49 -35.09 -3.58
CA ALA A 154 -5.47 -34.15 -3.09
C ALA A 154 -5.47 -32.84 -3.90
N THR A 155 -6.66 -32.27 -4.07
CA THR A 155 -6.88 -30.91 -4.55
C THR A 155 -7.55 -30.08 -3.46
N ALA A 156 -7.41 -28.76 -3.57
CA ALA A 156 -8.18 -27.79 -2.79
C ALA A 156 -9.01 -26.91 -3.74
N THR A 157 -9.85 -26.03 -3.18
CA THR A 157 -10.62 -25.03 -3.95
C THR A 157 -9.69 -24.20 -4.85
N TYR A 158 -8.54 -23.82 -4.29
CA TYR A 158 -7.37 -23.34 -5.00
C TYR A 158 -6.20 -24.17 -4.49
N GLY A 159 -5.44 -24.77 -5.40
CA GLY A 159 -4.19 -25.44 -5.08
C GLY A 159 -4.26 -26.97 -4.98
N GLY A 160 -3.13 -27.59 -4.65
CA GLY A 160 -2.97 -29.06 -4.66
C GLY A 160 -2.51 -29.59 -6.02
N PHE A 161 -2.86 -30.83 -6.37
CA PHE A 161 -2.34 -31.48 -7.58
C PHE A 161 -3.43 -31.70 -8.65
N TYR A 162 -3.19 -31.20 -9.85
CA TYR A 162 -4.15 -31.19 -10.95
C TYR A 162 -3.76 -32.15 -12.08
N PHE A 163 -4.77 -32.77 -12.68
CA PHE A 163 -4.67 -33.51 -13.93
C PHE A 163 -5.59 -32.88 -14.99
N GLY A 164 -5.00 -32.50 -16.12
CA GLY A 164 -5.70 -32.16 -17.36
C GLY A 164 -5.68 -33.33 -18.35
N ASN A 165 -6.17 -33.09 -19.59
CA ASN A 165 -6.24 -34.15 -20.60
C ASN A 165 -4.86 -34.72 -20.97
N ASN A 166 -3.83 -33.86 -21.03
CA ASN A 166 -2.45 -34.23 -21.35
C ASN A 166 -1.46 -33.47 -20.44
N THR A 167 -1.89 -33.12 -19.22
CA THR A 167 -1.05 -32.38 -18.27
C THR A 167 -1.24 -32.87 -16.85
N ALA A 168 -0.20 -32.80 -16.05
CA ALA A 168 -0.25 -33.03 -14.61
C ALA A 168 0.69 -32.06 -13.90
N TYR A 169 0.22 -31.34 -12.90
CA TYR A 169 1.02 -30.33 -12.21
C TYR A 169 0.52 -30.09 -10.79
N ASN A 170 1.40 -29.65 -9.90
CA ASN A 170 1.00 -29.21 -8.57
C ASN A 170 0.97 -27.67 -8.46
N MET A 171 0.22 -27.20 -7.48
CA MET A 171 0.16 -25.84 -6.97
C MET A 171 0.44 -25.97 -5.47
N GLY A 172 1.58 -25.44 -5.02
CA GLY A 172 2.24 -25.80 -3.76
C GLY A 172 1.45 -25.58 -2.46
N VAL A 173 0.42 -24.75 -2.53
CA VAL A 173 -0.41 -24.33 -1.41
C VAL A 173 -1.86 -24.80 -1.58
N GLY A 174 -2.69 -24.64 -0.55
CA GLY A 174 -4.12 -24.89 -0.59
C GLY A 174 -4.89 -23.79 0.16
N ILE A 175 -5.70 -22.98 -0.55
CA ILE A 175 -6.54 -21.97 0.12
C ILE A 175 -7.65 -22.69 0.89
N GLY A 176 -7.82 -22.30 2.16
CA GLY A 176 -8.74 -22.95 3.10
C GLY A 176 -8.16 -24.22 3.75
N ILE A 177 -6.89 -24.53 3.49
CA ILE A 177 -6.14 -25.58 4.19
C ILE A 177 -5.30 -24.92 5.29
N ASP A 178 -5.27 -25.55 6.48
CA ASP A 178 -4.48 -25.08 7.61
C ASP A 178 -3.54 -26.18 8.13
N PRO A 179 -2.21 -25.95 8.09
CA PRO A 179 -1.54 -24.80 7.47
C PRO A 179 -1.61 -24.89 5.92
N PRO A 180 -1.51 -23.75 5.20
CA PRO A 180 -1.80 -23.70 3.76
C PRO A 180 -0.74 -24.35 2.87
N ASN A 181 0.46 -24.61 3.36
CA ASN A 181 1.42 -25.45 2.65
C ASN A 181 0.80 -26.83 2.34
N PHE A 182 1.03 -27.34 1.14
CA PHE A 182 0.29 -28.49 0.65
C PHE A 182 1.13 -29.51 -0.13
N GLY A 183 2.40 -29.68 0.27
CA GLY A 183 3.25 -30.77 -0.25
C GLY A 183 2.65 -32.15 0.00
N ARG A 184 1.97 -32.33 1.15
CA ARG A 184 1.27 -33.56 1.53
C ARG A 184 0.17 -33.98 0.55
N ALA A 185 -0.23 -33.11 -0.38
CA ALA A 185 -1.20 -33.44 -1.42
C ALA A 185 -0.70 -34.50 -2.40
N TRP A 186 0.63 -34.64 -2.57
CA TRP A 186 1.21 -35.47 -3.64
C TRP A 186 2.47 -36.26 -3.27
N PHE A 187 3.08 -36.04 -2.10
CA PHE A 187 4.17 -36.88 -1.60
C PHE A 187 4.25 -36.93 -0.06
N PRO A 188 4.79 -38.01 0.53
CA PRO A 188 5.02 -38.10 1.97
C PRO A 188 6.11 -37.11 2.38
N CYS A 189 5.80 -36.20 3.30
CA CYS A 189 6.75 -35.15 3.70
C CYS A 189 6.50 -34.59 5.10
N LEU A 190 7.49 -33.89 5.66
CA LEU A 190 7.29 -33.02 6.81
C LEU A 190 6.72 -31.68 6.32
N ASP A 191 5.40 -31.56 6.26
CA ASP A 191 4.76 -30.47 5.52
C ASP A 191 4.51 -29.25 6.41
N ASN A 192 5.47 -28.32 6.42
CA ASN A 192 5.40 -27.00 7.05
C ASN A 192 6.22 -25.95 6.25
N PHE A 193 6.28 -24.70 6.73
CA PHE A 193 6.99 -23.60 6.06
C PHE A 193 8.49 -23.51 6.38
N ILE A 194 8.98 -24.21 7.40
CA ILE A 194 10.29 -23.92 8.02
C ILE A 194 11.31 -25.05 7.85
N ASP A 195 10.87 -26.30 7.70
CA ASP A 195 11.74 -27.43 7.34
C ASP A 195 12.13 -27.29 5.87
N ARG A 196 13.43 -27.40 5.56
CA ARG A 196 13.94 -27.21 4.21
C ARG A 196 14.80 -28.41 3.81
N ALA A 197 14.54 -28.94 2.62
CA ALA A 197 15.26 -30.10 2.09
C ALA A 197 15.73 -29.84 0.66
N THR A 198 16.77 -30.57 0.24
CA THR A 198 17.15 -30.66 -1.18
C THR A 198 16.24 -31.64 -1.92
N TYR A 199 16.15 -31.56 -3.25
CA TYR A 199 15.22 -32.37 -4.03
C TYR A 199 15.87 -33.04 -5.23
N GLN A 200 15.49 -34.30 -5.46
CA GLN A 200 15.72 -35.04 -6.69
C GLN A 200 14.38 -35.53 -7.24
N PHE A 201 14.24 -35.51 -8.56
CA PHE A 201 13.04 -35.98 -9.24
C PHE A 201 13.42 -36.98 -10.33
N SER A 202 12.71 -38.09 -10.38
CA SER A 202 12.74 -39.06 -11.47
C SER A 202 11.31 -39.22 -11.98
N ILE A 203 10.97 -38.57 -13.08
CA ILE A 203 9.59 -38.53 -13.58
C ILE A 203 9.47 -39.39 -14.83
N HIS A 204 8.71 -40.48 -14.70
CA HIS A 204 8.42 -41.43 -15.79
C HIS A 204 7.21 -40.95 -16.59
N THR A 205 7.41 -40.69 -17.87
CA THR A 205 6.43 -40.11 -18.79
C THR A 205 6.37 -40.90 -20.10
N LYS A 206 5.31 -40.70 -20.89
CA LYS A 206 5.06 -41.42 -22.15
C LYS A 206 4.99 -40.48 -23.35
N GLY A 207 5.48 -40.94 -24.49
CA GLY A 207 5.35 -40.23 -25.77
C GLY A 207 6.12 -38.91 -25.80
N ASN A 208 5.46 -37.84 -26.25
CA ASN A 208 6.05 -36.50 -26.36
C ASN A 208 5.93 -35.65 -25.09
N MET A 209 5.42 -36.19 -23.98
CA MET A 209 5.34 -35.47 -22.72
C MET A 209 6.72 -35.19 -22.16
N SER A 210 6.94 -34.00 -21.61
CA SER A 210 8.15 -33.59 -20.89
C SER A 210 7.78 -33.25 -19.46
N ALA A 211 8.70 -33.52 -18.52
CA ALA A 211 8.55 -33.16 -17.12
C ALA A 211 9.52 -32.03 -16.77
N PHE A 212 9.02 -30.96 -16.18
CA PHE A 212 9.80 -29.87 -15.60
C PHE A 212 9.58 -29.89 -14.07
N CYS A 213 10.68 -29.95 -13.33
CA CYS A 213 10.71 -29.92 -11.87
C CYS A 213 11.67 -28.83 -11.39
N ASN A 214 11.81 -28.63 -10.08
CA ASN A 214 12.80 -27.70 -9.55
C ASN A 214 14.24 -28.13 -9.93
N GLY A 215 15.14 -27.14 -9.99
CA GLY A 215 16.57 -27.30 -10.19
C GLY A 215 16.97 -27.40 -11.65
N THR A 216 17.98 -28.20 -11.94
CA THR A 216 18.54 -28.38 -13.29
C THR A 216 18.35 -29.80 -13.81
N LEU A 217 18.16 -29.91 -15.14
CA LEU A 217 18.02 -31.18 -15.83
C LEU A 217 19.36 -31.93 -15.77
N GLN A 218 19.34 -33.15 -15.24
CA GLN A 218 20.52 -33.98 -15.12
C GLN A 218 20.65 -34.96 -16.29
N ASN A 219 19.56 -35.65 -16.60
CA ASN A 219 19.56 -36.71 -17.60
C ASN A 219 18.13 -37.03 -18.11
N ILE A 220 18.04 -37.64 -19.29
CA ILE A 220 16.82 -38.23 -19.83
C ILE A 220 17.12 -39.66 -20.27
N ASP A 221 16.52 -40.64 -19.60
CA ASP A 221 16.64 -42.05 -19.95
C ASP A 221 15.49 -42.47 -20.86
N LEU A 222 15.80 -42.86 -22.10
CA LEU A 222 14.83 -43.43 -23.05
C LEU A 222 14.73 -44.94 -22.81
N LEU A 223 13.53 -45.45 -22.50
CA LEU A 223 13.34 -46.84 -22.08
C LEU A 223 13.01 -47.81 -23.24
N GLY A 224 12.93 -47.31 -24.47
CA GLY A 224 12.73 -48.12 -25.69
C GLY A 224 11.29 -48.61 -25.92
N ASP A 225 10.40 -48.48 -24.94
CA ASP A 225 8.98 -48.83 -25.00
C ASP A 225 8.06 -47.62 -25.30
N GLY A 226 8.65 -46.49 -25.73
CA GLY A 226 7.95 -45.23 -25.92
C GLY A 226 7.74 -44.42 -24.64
N THR A 227 8.37 -44.83 -23.53
CA THR A 227 8.44 -44.06 -22.29
C THR A 227 9.86 -43.56 -22.01
N LYS A 228 9.96 -42.57 -21.11
CA LYS A 228 11.23 -41.99 -20.68
C LYS A 228 11.19 -41.57 -19.22
N ILE A 229 12.34 -41.55 -18.56
CA ILE A 229 12.50 -40.98 -17.21
C ILE A 229 13.33 -39.71 -17.34
N THR A 230 12.80 -38.60 -16.82
CA THR A 230 13.51 -37.32 -16.77
C THR A 230 14.02 -37.08 -15.35
N HIS A 231 15.30 -36.78 -15.22
CA HIS A 231 15.97 -36.58 -13.93
C HIS A 231 16.27 -35.10 -13.68
N TRP A 232 15.74 -34.56 -12.59
CA TRP A 232 16.00 -33.19 -12.14
C TRP A 232 16.61 -33.18 -10.74
N LYS A 233 17.41 -32.15 -10.44
CA LYS A 233 18.06 -32.00 -9.15
C LYS A 233 18.13 -30.55 -8.71
N LEU A 234 17.69 -30.27 -7.48
CA LEU A 234 17.83 -29.00 -6.80
C LEU A 234 18.69 -29.20 -5.53
N ASP A 235 19.87 -28.60 -5.54
CA ASP A 235 20.83 -28.65 -4.41
C ASP A 235 20.62 -27.51 -3.39
N VAL A 236 19.77 -26.53 -3.68
CA VAL A 236 19.39 -25.46 -2.75
C VAL A 236 18.16 -25.91 -1.95
N PRO A 237 18.20 -25.90 -0.60
CA PRO A 237 17.11 -26.46 0.20
C PRO A 237 15.89 -25.53 0.24
N ILE A 238 14.71 -26.12 0.01
CA ILE A 238 13.41 -25.43 -0.01
C ILE A 238 12.40 -26.14 0.90
N PRO A 239 11.39 -25.41 1.43
CA PRO A 239 10.23 -26.03 2.06
C PRO A 239 9.35 -26.78 1.05
N THR A 240 8.52 -27.69 1.57
CA THR A 240 7.73 -28.65 0.78
C THR A 240 6.74 -28.01 -0.18
N TYR A 241 6.21 -26.82 0.15
CA TYR A 241 5.26 -26.11 -0.70
C TYR A 241 5.91 -25.59 -2.01
N LEU A 242 7.23 -25.39 -2.03
CA LEU A 242 7.95 -24.94 -3.23
C LEU A 242 8.36 -26.09 -4.16
N ALA A 243 8.22 -27.34 -3.74
CA ALA A 243 8.48 -28.49 -4.58
C ALA A 243 7.49 -28.53 -5.76
N SER A 244 7.99 -28.81 -6.95
CA SER A 244 7.27 -28.62 -8.21
C SER A 244 7.50 -29.77 -9.17
N VAL A 245 6.40 -30.22 -9.80
CA VAL A 245 6.41 -31.06 -10.99
C VAL A 245 5.32 -30.55 -11.95
N ALA A 246 5.68 -30.41 -13.22
CA ALA A 246 4.76 -30.12 -14.30
C ALA A 246 5.07 -31.02 -15.49
N VAL A 247 4.11 -31.84 -15.88
CA VAL A 247 4.16 -32.76 -17.02
C VAL A 247 3.21 -32.27 -18.10
N GLY A 248 3.69 -32.21 -19.34
CA GLY A 248 2.90 -31.81 -20.49
C GLY A 248 3.69 -31.87 -21.79
N ALA A 249 3.02 -31.68 -22.92
CA ALA A 249 3.69 -31.47 -24.20
C ALA A 249 4.15 -30.01 -24.29
N PHE A 250 5.39 -29.75 -23.88
CA PHE A 250 5.97 -28.41 -23.82
C PHE A 250 7.12 -28.24 -24.82
N SER A 251 7.18 -27.06 -25.42
CA SER A 251 8.37 -26.47 -26.04
C SER A 251 8.99 -25.44 -25.11
N THR A 252 10.26 -25.10 -25.33
CA THR A 252 11.02 -24.17 -24.48
C THR A 252 11.43 -22.90 -25.22
N ILE A 253 11.45 -21.79 -24.49
CA ILE A 253 12.23 -20.59 -24.81
C ILE A 253 13.38 -20.59 -23.82
N GLU A 254 14.60 -20.67 -24.33
CA GLU A 254 15.82 -20.70 -23.53
C GLU A 254 16.58 -19.39 -23.69
N SER A 255 17.07 -18.87 -22.58
CA SER A 255 17.90 -17.67 -22.53
C SER A 255 18.91 -17.77 -21.39
N GLU A 256 19.84 -16.83 -21.34
CA GLU A 256 20.86 -16.74 -20.29
C GLU A 256 20.92 -15.30 -19.82
N TYR A 257 20.85 -15.10 -18.50
CA TYR A 257 20.91 -13.78 -17.87
C TYR A 257 22.26 -13.59 -17.19
N GLU A 258 22.77 -12.35 -17.25
CA GLU A 258 23.98 -11.96 -16.53
C GLU A 258 23.60 -11.63 -15.09
N GLY A 259 23.82 -12.57 -14.17
CA GLY A 259 23.62 -12.38 -12.73
C GLY A 259 24.87 -11.87 -12.03
N MET A 260 24.72 -11.37 -10.80
CA MET A 260 25.83 -10.85 -9.98
C MET A 260 26.92 -11.90 -9.72
N ASN A 261 26.53 -13.17 -9.63
CA ASN A 261 27.44 -14.30 -9.37
C ASN A 261 27.77 -15.11 -10.63
N GLY A 262 27.44 -14.61 -11.80
CA GLY A 262 27.68 -15.26 -13.08
C GLY A 262 26.41 -15.49 -13.88
N LYS A 263 26.56 -16.20 -15.00
CA LYS A 263 25.48 -16.49 -15.94
C LYS A 263 24.47 -17.44 -15.33
N ILE A 264 23.19 -17.10 -15.49
CA ILE A 264 22.06 -17.86 -14.97
C ILE A 264 21.19 -18.30 -16.15
N PRO A 265 20.99 -19.61 -16.37
CA PRO A 265 20.08 -20.07 -17.40
C PRO A 265 18.64 -19.71 -17.05
N ALA A 266 17.85 -19.39 -18.07
CA ALA A 266 16.44 -19.09 -17.95
C ALA A 266 15.63 -19.94 -18.95
N ILE A 267 14.60 -20.64 -18.45
CA ILE A 267 13.77 -21.55 -19.24
C ILE A 267 12.30 -21.20 -19.05
N ILE A 268 11.61 -20.92 -20.15
CA ILE A 268 10.14 -20.82 -20.18
C ILE A 268 9.62 -22.02 -20.96
N ALA A 269 8.95 -22.96 -20.30
CA ALA A 269 8.29 -24.10 -20.90
C ALA A 269 6.81 -23.76 -21.14
N ALA A 270 6.33 -23.87 -22.38
CA ALA A 270 4.95 -23.58 -22.75
C ALA A 270 4.41 -24.61 -23.76
N PRO A 271 3.10 -24.84 -23.83
CA PRO A 271 2.52 -25.59 -24.95
C PRO A 271 2.95 -24.98 -26.29
N ASP A 272 3.25 -25.82 -27.27
CA ASP A 272 3.75 -25.38 -28.59
C ASP A 272 2.88 -24.28 -29.23
N ALA A 273 1.56 -24.41 -29.08
CA ALA A 273 0.58 -23.46 -29.62
C ALA A 273 0.65 -22.06 -29.00
N ASN A 274 1.29 -21.91 -27.83
CA ASN A 274 1.39 -20.68 -27.06
C ASN A 274 2.82 -20.11 -27.01
N LEU A 275 3.77 -20.72 -27.73
CA LEU A 275 5.17 -20.34 -27.65
C LEU A 275 5.41 -18.90 -28.14
N ASP A 276 4.72 -18.47 -29.19
CA ASP A 276 4.86 -17.10 -29.71
C ASP A 276 4.22 -16.06 -28.78
N ASP A 277 3.07 -16.39 -28.19
CA ASP A 277 2.44 -15.55 -27.16
C ASP A 277 3.34 -15.43 -25.93
N ALA A 278 4.00 -16.53 -25.52
CA ALA A 278 4.94 -16.53 -24.41
C ALA A 278 6.14 -15.62 -24.65
N LYS A 279 6.68 -15.56 -25.88
CA LYS A 279 7.79 -14.64 -26.19
C LYS A 279 7.42 -13.18 -25.93
N ILE A 280 6.18 -12.79 -26.24
CA ILE A 280 5.70 -11.42 -26.02
C ILE A 280 5.42 -11.20 -24.53
N SER A 281 4.68 -12.09 -23.88
CA SER A 281 4.30 -11.94 -22.47
C SER A 281 5.49 -11.94 -21.51
N PHE A 282 6.62 -12.54 -21.89
CA PHE A 282 7.86 -12.57 -21.10
C PHE A 282 8.95 -11.63 -21.59
N GLN A 283 8.69 -10.74 -22.55
CA GLN A 283 9.75 -9.92 -23.18
C GLN A 283 10.52 -9.04 -22.17
N ASN A 284 9.87 -8.62 -21.07
CA ASN A 284 10.45 -7.78 -20.03
C ASN A 284 11.00 -8.57 -18.83
N LEU A 285 10.96 -9.92 -18.86
CA LEU A 285 11.52 -10.77 -17.81
C LEU A 285 13.01 -10.47 -17.50
N PRO A 286 13.90 -10.20 -18.49
CA PRO A 286 15.29 -9.84 -18.20
C PRO A 286 15.44 -8.53 -17.40
N GLN A 287 14.56 -7.56 -17.63
CA GLN A 287 14.55 -6.29 -16.89
C GLN A 287 14.05 -6.48 -15.47
N ALA A 288 13.01 -7.31 -15.27
CA ALA A 288 12.55 -7.71 -13.94
C ALA A 288 13.67 -8.40 -13.15
N PHE A 289 14.31 -9.40 -13.76
CA PHE A 289 15.41 -10.15 -13.14
C PHE A 289 16.56 -9.23 -12.69
N SER A 290 17.10 -8.43 -13.62
CA SER A 290 18.24 -7.55 -13.31
C SER A 290 17.90 -6.48 -12.28
N GLY A 291 16.70 -5.89 -12.35
CA GLY A 291 16.27 -4.87 -11.40
C GLY A 291 15.98 -5.43 -10.00
N PHE A 292 15.42 -6.63 -9.89
CA PHE A 292 15.22 -7.30 -8.61
C PHE A 292 16.53 -7.77 -8.00
N GLU A 293 17.45 -8.35 -8.78
CA GLU A 293 18.78 -8.70 -8.28
C GLU A 293 19.55 -7.45 -7.82
N GLN A 294 19.45 -6.35 -8.58
CA GLN A 294 20.01 -5.07 -8.18
C GLN A 294 19.39 -4.51 -6.90
N ALA A 295 18.12 -4.78 -6.61
CA ALA A 295 17.42 -4.28 -5.43
C ALA A 295 17.65 -5.15 -4.19
N PHE A 296 17.69 -6.47 -4.35
CA PHE A 296 17.57 -7.43 -3.26
C PHE A 296 18.83 -8.29 -3.07
N GLY A 297 19.81 -8.19 -3.97
CA GLY A 297 21.07 -8.93 -3.87
C GLY A 297 21.10 -10.17 -4.77
N PRO A 298 22.22 -10.93 -4.75
CA PRO A 298 22.50 -11.95 -5.75
C PRO A 298 21.43 -13.05 -5.82
N TYR A 299 21.07 -13.46 -7.03
CA TYR A 299 20.17 -14.58 -7.26
C TYR A 299 20.93 -15.91 -7.02
N ILE A 300 20.48 -16.72 -6.06
CA ILE A 300 21.20 -17.94 -5.65
C ILE A 300 20.73 -19.22 -6.35
N TRP A 301 19.64 -19.13 -7.11
CA TRP A 301 19.00 -20.30 -7.67
C TRP A 301 19.66 -20.71 -8.98
N PRO A 302 19.72 -22.02 -9.30
CA PRO A 302 20.49 -22.50 -10.44
C PRO A 302 19.88 -22.17 -11.79
N ARG A 303 18.61 -21.72 -11.84
CA ARG A 303 17.95 -21.20 -13.04
C ARG A 303 16.75 -20.32 -12.69
N VAL A 304 16.40 -19.43 -13.61
CA VAL A 304 15.04 -18.84 -13.66
C VAL A 304 14.16 -19.79 -14.47
N GLY A 305 13.01 -20.20 -13.93
CA GLY A 305 12.16 -21.19 -14.61
C GLY A 305 10.68 -20.86 -14.49
N PHE A 306 9.98 -20.94 -15.62
CA PHE A 306 8.52 -20.83 -15.72
C PHE A 306 7.99 -22.01 -16.52
N THR A 307 6.93 -22.66 -16.03
CA THR A 307 6.19 -23.68 -16.78
C THR A 307 4.73 -23.27 -16.89
N VAL A 308 4.24 -23.11 -18.12
CA VAL A 308 2.88 -22.67 -18.42
C VAL A 308 1.90 -23.83 -18.23
N VAL A 309 1.05 -23.74 -17.21
CA VAL A 309 0.08 -24.76 -16.83
C VAL A 309 -1.35 -24.27 -17.03
N PRO A 310 -2.33 -25.16 -17.32
CA PRO A 310 -3.72 -24.78 -17.52
C PRO A 310 -4.44 -24.54 -16.18
N PHE A 311 -3.89 -23.65 -15.36
CA PHE A 311 -4.46 -23.20 -14.09
C PHE A 311 -5.15 -21.85 -14.30
N ASN A 312 -6.39 -21.73 -13.83
CA ASN A 312 -7.26 -20.58 -14.15
C ASN A 312 -7.53 -19.65 -12.96
N ALA A 313 -6.79 -19.80 -11.85
CA ALA A 313 -7.06 -19.04 -10.63
C ALA A 313 -5.89 -18.18 -10.13
N GLY A 314 -4.67 -18.35 -10.65
CA GLY A 314 -3.47 -17.62 -10.20
C GLY A 314 -2.19 -18.25 -10.74
N ALA A 315 -1.09 -18.12 -10.01
CA ALA A 315 0.20 -18.73 -10.30
C ALA A 315 0.80 -19.33 -9.00
N MET A 316 2.01 -19.87 -9.07
CA MET A 316 2.71 -20.42 -7.91
C MET A 316 4.21 -20.23 -8.06
N GLU A 317 4.83 -19.72 -7.01
CA GLU A 317 6.20 -19.23 -6.98
C GLU A 317 7.27 -20.32 -6.87
N HIS A 318 6.94 -21.57 -7.19
CA HIS A 318 7.85 -22.71 -7.10
C HIS A 318 9.29 -22.36 -7.51
N ALA A 319 10.22 -22.44 -6.54
CA ALA A 319 11.62 -22.09 -6.75
C ALA A 319 12.15 -22.75 -8.02
N THR A 320 12.69 -21.97 -8.97
CA THR A 320 13.22 -22.42 -10.27
C THR A 320 12.23 -23.10 -11.24
N ASN A 321 10.93 -23.14 -10.96
CA ASN A 321 9.92 -23.75 -11.83
C ASN A 321 8.51 -23.18 -11.61
N ILE A 322 8.37 -21.85 -11.67
CA ILE A 322 7.12 -21.13 -11.44
C ILE A 322 5.99 -21.74 -12.26
N GLY A 323 4.89 -22.09 -11.59
CA GLY A 323 3.66 -22.53 -12.24
C GLY A 323 2.91 -21.32 -12.81
N TYR A 324 3.12 -21.03 -14.09
CA TYR A 324 2.56 -19.84 -14.74
C TYR A 324 1.23 -20.15 -15.43
N PRO A 325 0.17 -19.36 -15.25
CA PRO A 325 -1.13 -19.68 -15.80
C PRO A 325 -1.21 -19.46 -17.31
N LEU A 326 -1.82 -20.40 -18.02
CA LEU A 326 -2.02 -20.34 -19.46
C LEU A 326 -2.76 -19.08 -19.92
N PHE A 327 -3.73 -18.58 -19.14
CA PHE A 327 -4.48 -17.36 -19.51
C PHE A 327 -3.61 -16.09 -19.51
N ALA A 328 -2.47 -16.11 -18.81
CA ALA A 328 -1.55 -14.98 -18.74
C ALA A 328 -0.50 -14.98 -19.85
N VAL A 329 -0.55 -16.00 -20.72
CA VAL A 329 0.22 -16.11 -21.97
C VAL A 329 -0.73 -15.78 -23.13
N ASP A 330 -1.09 -14.51 -23.23
CA ASP A 330 -2.11 -14.01 -24.16
C ASP A 330 -1.53 -13.20 -25.34
N GLY A 331 -0.20 -13.20 -25.49
CA GLY A 331 0.50 -12.43 -26.53
C GLY A 331 0.52 -10.94 -26.26
N THR A 332 0.26 -10.52 -25.01
CA THR A 332 0.30 -9.13 -24.56
C THR A 332 1.15 -8.97 -23.30
N LEU A 333 1.35 -7.72 -22.88
CA LEU A 333 2.07 -7.35 -21.65
C LEU A 333 1.13 -7.16 -20.45
N THR A 334 -0.14 -7.59 -20.56
CA THR A 334 -1.17 -7.30 -19.54
C THR A 334 -0.82 -7.89 -18.17
N TRP A 335 -0.16 -9.05 -18.15
CA TRP A 335 0.06 -9.84 -16.93
C TRP A 335 1.50 -9.82 -16.42
N GLU A 336 2.37 -9.04 -17.07
CA GLU A 336 3.79 -9.08 -16.78
C GLU A 336 4.09 -8.53 -15.37
N ALA A 337 3.38 -7.49 -14.92
CA ALA A 337 3.55 -6.94 -13.58
C ALA A 337 2.84 -7.82 -12.55
N ALA A 338 1.53 -8.04 -12.75
CA ALA A 338 0.65 -8.70 -11.78
C ALA A 338 0.87 -10.20 -11.62
N ILE A 339 1.62 -10.85 -12.51
CA ILE A 339 1.93 -12.29 -12.42
C ILE A 339 3.43 -12.53 -12.66
N MET A 340 3.98 -12.22 -13.84
CA MET A 340 5.38 -12.60 -14.14
C MET A 340 6.39 -12.00 -13.15
N ALA A 341 6.29 -10.70 -12.86
CA ALA A 341 7.16 -10.02 -11.92
C ALA A 341 6.84 -10.38 -10.46
N HIS A 342 5.56 -10.56 -10.13
CA HIS A 342 5.11 -11.07 -8.83
C HIS A 342 5.80 -12.40 -8.50
N GLU A 343 5.62 -13.41 -9.36
CA GLU A 343 6.17 -14.75 -9.17
C GLU A 343 7.71 -14.77 -9.20
N LEU A 344 8.34 -13.95 -10.05
CA LEU A 344 9.80 -13.85 -10.05
C LEU A 344 10.32 -13.30 -8.72
N SER A 345 9.65 -12.31 -8.14
CA SER A 345 10.10 -11.62 -6.93
C SER A 345 10.14 -12.54 -5.70
N HIS A 346 9.30 -13.59 -5.69
CA HIS A 346 9.28 -14.58 -4.62
C HIS A 346 10.59 -15.35 -4.45
N HIS A 347 11.44 -15.39 -5.48
CA HIS A 347 12.79 -15.95 -5.38
C HIS A 347 13.66 -15.25 -4.32
N TRP A 348 13.30 -14.01 -3.93
CA TRP A 348 13.86 -13.33 -2.75
C TRP A 348 12.85 -13.31 -1.58
N TRP A 349 11.57 -13.05 -1.86
CA TRP A 349 10.50 -12.85 -0.87
C TRP A 349 9.55 -14.05 -0.80
N GLY A 350 9.86 -15.04 0.02
CA GLY A 350 9.09 -16.28 0.15
C GLY A 350 9.97 -17.51 0.00
N ASP A 351 10.76 -17.57 -1.06
CA ASP A 351 11.62 -18.74 -1.32
C ASP A 351 12.92 -18.65 -0.53
N LEU A 352 13.64 -17.54 -0.70
CA LEU A 352 14.92 -17.29 -0.05
C LEU A 352 14.72 -16.95 1.43
N VAL A 353 13.81 -16.02 1.71
CA VAL A 353 13.38 -15.66 3.07
C VAL A 353 11.87 -15.86 3.15
N THR A 354 11.44 -16.85 3.94
CA THR A 354 10.00 -17.16 4.09
C THR A 354 9.45 -16.61 5.40
N CYS A 355 8.13 -16.51 5.53
CA CYS A 355 7.50 -16.16 6.80
C CYS A 355 7.63 -17.29 7.84
N GLU A 356 7.84 -16.94 9.11
CA GLU A 356 7.89 -17.93 10.20
C GLU A 356 6.55 -18.66 10.37
N THR A 357 5.45 -17.94 10.17
CA THR A 357 4.10 -18.50 10.20
C THR A 357 3.23 -17.88 9.11
N ALA A 358 2.17 -18.59 8.71
CA ALA A 358 1.17 -18.08 7.76
C ALA A 358 0.47 -16.79 8.24
N ALA A 359 0.51 -16.48 9.54
CA ALA A 359 -0.03 -15.23 10.06
C ALA A 359 0.81 -13.99 9.66
N ASP A 360 2.06 -14.20 9.23
CA ASP A 360 2.97 -13.17 8.70
C ASP A 360 3.13 -13.28 7.17
N MET A 361 2.17 -13.87 6.46
CA MET A 361 2.25 -14.11 5.01
C MET A 361 2.48 -12.84 4.17
N TRP A 362 2.19 -11.66 4.71
CA TRP A 362 2.53 -10.39 4.04
C TRP A 362 4.03 -10.22 3.77
N LEU A 363 4.90 -10.91 4.53
CA LEU A 363 6.34 -10.94 4.27
C LEU A 363 6.69 -11.63 2.94
N ASN A 364 5.84 -12.53 2.47
CA ASN A 364 5.96 -13.18 1.17
C ASN A 364 5.12 -12.39 0.13
N GLU A 365 3.80 -12.45 0.29
CA GLU A 365 2.80 -11.97 -0.69
C GLU A 365 2.75 -10.44 -0.77
N GLY A 366 2.85 -9.73 0.36
CA GLY A 366 2.79 -8.27 0.39
C GLY A 366 4.01 -7.63 -0.28
N TRP A 367 5.18 -8.24 -0.11
CA TRP A 367 6.40 -7.83 -0.81
C TRP A 367 6.37 -8.17 -2.29
N ALA A 368 5.85 -9.34 -2.66
CA ALA A 368 5.66 -9.71 -4.07
C ALA A 368 4.66 -8.78 -4.78
N SER A 369 3.54 -8.46 -4.13
CA SER A 369 2.59 -7.45 -4.63
C SER A 369 3.20 -6.05 -4.74
N TRP A 370 4.11 -5.66 -3.85
CA TRP A 370 4.86 -4.41 -4.01
C TRP A 370 5.81 -4.45 -5.21
N CYS A 371 6.42 -5.62 -5.48
CA CYS A 371 7.30 -5.81 -6.62
C CYS A 371 6.59 -5.66 -7.97
N GLU A 372 5.27 -5.84 -8.05
CA GLU A 372 4.46 -5.49 -9.24
C GLU A 372 4.61 -4.00 -9.59
N ASN A 373 4.48 -3.14 -8.57
CA ASN A 373 4.66 -1.71 -8.72
C ASN A 373 6.13 -1.39 -9.00
N TYR A 374 7.08 -1.97 -8.25
CA TYR A 374 8.50 -1.71 -8.46
C TYR A 374 8.99 -2.15 -9.86
N PHE A 375 8.51 -3.28 -10.39
CA PHE A 375 8.71 -3.67 -11.78
C PHE A 375 8.22 -2.60 -12.75
N THR A 376 7.04 -2.03 -12.48
CA THR A 376 6.51 -0.92 -13.28
C THR A 376 7.45 0.30 -13.25
N GLU A 377 8.13 0.57 -12.14
CA GLU A 377 9.19 1.59 -12.07
C GLU A 377 10.39 1.27 -12.97
N LEU A 378 10.86 0.03 -12.90
CA LEU A 378 12.04 -0.45 -13.64
C LEU A 378 11.83 -0.37 -15.16
N VAL A 379 10.64 -0.72 -15.63
CA VAL A 379 10.33 -0.80 -17.07
C VAL A 379 9.72 0.50 -17.62
N TYR A 380 8.83 1.12 -16.86
CA TYR A 380 7.99 2.25 -17.33
C TYR A 380 8.29 3.57 -16.64
N GLY A 381 9.19 3.58 -15.66
CA GLY A 381 9.70 4.78 -15.00
C GLY A 381 8.84 5.27 -13.83
N PRO A 382 9.31 6.33 -13.15
CA PRO A 382 8.79 6.75 -11.85
C PRO A 382 7.37 7.31 -11.87
N GLN A 383 6.89 7.84 -13.01
CA GLN A 383 5.50 8.29 -13.10
C GLN A 383 4.54 7.09 -13.14
N ALA A 384 4.86 6.05 -13.93
CA ALA A 384 4.06 4.83 -13.99
C ALA A 384 4.04 4.12 -12.63
N TYR A 385 5.17 4.08 -11.91
CA TYR A 385 5.24 3.60 -10.53
C TYR A 385 4.25 4.30 -9.60
N ARG A 386 4.23 5.64 -9.61
CA ARG A 386 3.31 6.43 -8.76
C ARG A 386 1.86 6.15 -9.12
N ASP A 387 1.54 6.07 -10.40
CA ASP A 387 0.17 5.78 -10.85
C ASP A 387 -0.28 4.37 -10.44
N ALA A 388 0.63 3.39 -10.49
CA ALA A 388 0.39 2.03 -10.02
C ALA A 388 0.19 1.97 -8.50
N CYS A 389 1.08 2.59 -7.71
CA CYS A 389 0.95 2.68 -6.24
C CYS A 389 -0.35 3.36 -5.82
N ARG A 390 -0.74 4.45 -6.51
CA ARG A 390 -2.00 5.14 -6.25
C ARG A 390 -3.21 4.25 -6.54
N THR A 391 -3.16 3.46 -7.61
CA THR A 391 -4.21 2.50 -7.95
C THR A 391 -4.33 1.42 -6.88
N THR A 392 -3.21 0.87 -6.40
CA THR A 392 -3.20 -0.11 -5.30
C THR A 392 -3.77 0.49 -4.02
N LEU A 393 -3.36 1.71 -3.64
CA LEU A 393 -3.86 2.39 -2.46
C LEU A 393 -5.37 2.65 -2.54
N GLU A 394 -5.87 3.17 -3.68
CA GLU A 394 -7.30 3.40 -3.87
C GLU A 394 -8.10 2.09 -3.73
N ASP A 395 -7.61 1.00 -4.32
CA ASP A 395 -8.27 -0.30 -4.21
C ASP A 395 -8.29 -0.83 -2.76
N VAL A 396 -7.20 -0.66 -2.01
CA VAL A 396 -7.14 -1.04 -0.59
C VAL A 396 -8.14 -0.25 0.25
N LEU A 397 -8.19 1.07 0.07
CA LEU A 397 -9.12 1.94 0.80
C LEU A 397 -10.59 1.62 0.46
N ARG A 398 -10.87 1.16 -0.76
CA ARG A 398 -12.22 0.82 -1.23
C ARG A 398 -12.68 -0.61 -0.93
N GLN A 399 -11.84 -1.60 -1.18
CA GLN A 399 -12.28 -2.99 -1.40
C GLN A 399 -11.65 -4.00 -0.44
N ALA A 400 -10.43 -3.78 0.07
CA ALA A 400 -9.74 -4.81 0.86
C ALA A 400 -10.57 -5.29 2.06
N HIS A 401 -11.18 -4.36 2.79
CA HIS A 401 -12.03 -4.68 3.93
C HIS A 401 -13.35 -5.38 3.55
N LEU A 402 -13.85 -5.23 2.32
CA LEU A 402 -15.03 -5.92 1.85
C LEU A 402 -14.70 -7.35 1.42
N ALA A 403 -13.53 -7.53 0.80
CA ALA A 403 -13.03 -8.84 0.39
C ALA A 403 -12.64 -9.72 1.60
N ASP A 404 -12.07 -9.11 2.64
CA ASP A 404 -11.54 -9.82 3.81
C ASP A 404 -12.44 -9.69 5.06
N ASP A 405 -13.69 -9.27 4.89
CA ASP A 405 -14.69 -9.12 5.97
C ASP A 405 -14.18 -8.32 7.18
N GLY A 406 -13.53 -7.18 6.92
CA GLY A 406 -13.07 -6.24 7.95
C GLY A 406 -11.75 -5.55 7.63
N TYR A 407 -11.49 -4.46 8.36
CA TYR A 407 -10.19 -3.79 8.33
C TYR A 407 -9.22 -4.58 9.22
N ARG A 408 -8.09 -5.02 8.64
CA ARG A 408 -7.14 -5.91 9.31
C ARG A 408 -5.72 -5.33 9.31
N ALA A 409 -4.93 -5.75 10.30
CA ALA A 409 -3.47 -5.61 10.28
C ALA A 409 -2.88 -6.58 9.23
N VAL A 410 -1.70 -6.28 8.70
CA VAL A 410 -1.03 -7.16 7.73
C VAL A 410 -0.28 -8.32 8.40
N ALA A 411 0.12 -8.14 9.66
CA ALA A 411 0.71 -9.16 10.50
C ALA A 411 -0.33 -9.74 11.48
N GLY A 412 -0.18 -11.02 11.83
CA GLY A 412 -1.10 -11.73 12.72
C GLY A 412 -2.45 -12.03 12.07
N VAL A 413 -2.49 -12.17 10.73
CA VAL A 413 -3.74 -12.37 10.00
C VAL A 413 -4.34 -13.75 10.33
N PRO A 414 -5.68 -13.87 10.49
CA PRO A 414 -6.32 -15.18 10.63
C PRO A 414 -6.11 -16.05 9.39
N ALA A 415 -6.04 -17.36 9.60
CA ALA A 415 -5.75 -18.34 8.54
C ALA A 415 -6.67 -18.21 7.29
N GLU A 416 -7.95 -17.87 7.50
CA GLU A 416 -8.94 -17.66 6.43
C GLU A 416 -8.54 -16.54 5.45
N TYR A 417 -7.80 -15.53 5.90
CA TYR A 417 -7.40 -14.37 5.10
C TYR A 417 -5.89 -14.35 4.79
N THR A 418 -5.20 -15.48 4.94
CA THR A 418 -3.76 -15.63 4.66
C THR A 418 -3.38 -15.15 3.25
N TYR A 419 -4.27 -15.35 2.27
CA TYR A 419 -4.07 -14.92 0.87
C TYR A 419 -5.10 -13.84 0.47
N GLY A 420 -5.61 -13.09 1.45
CA GLY A 420 -6.59 -12.02 1.23
C GLY A 420 -5.97 -10.73 0.67
N ASN A 421 -6.83 -9.75 0.39
CA ASN A 421 -6.40 -8.45 -0.12
C ASN A 421 -5.64 -7.61 0.92
N THR A 422 -5.84 -7.87 2.20
CA THR A 422 -5.07 -7.26 3.29
C THR A 422 -3.60 -7.70 3.19
N VAL A 423 -3.35 -9.00 3.07
CA VAL A 423 -1.99 -9.54 3.01
C VAL A 423 -1.27 -9.07 1.74
N ASN A 424 -1.93 -9.19 0.58
CA ASN A 424 -1.36 -8.82 -0.71
C ASN A 424 -1.32 -7.30 -0.90
N ARG A 425 -2.50 -6.68 -1.07
CA ARG A 425 -2.62 -5.29 -1.51
C ARG A 425 -2.29 -4.29 -0.41
N LYS A 426 -2.83 -4.46 0.81
CA LYS A 426 -2.41 -3.60 1.94
C LYS A 426 -0.93 -3.86 2.27
N GLY A 427 -0.45 -5.10 2.20
CA GLY A 427 0.99 -5.41 2.28
C GLY A 427 1.83 -4.55 1.33
N ALA A 428 1.45 -4.50 0.05
CA ALA A 428 2.16 -3.67 -0.94
C ALA A 428 2.14 -2.17 -0.62
N VAL A 429 1.01 -1.67 -0.13
CA VAL A 429 0.85 -0.27 0.31
C VAL A 429 1.76 0.05 1.50
N VAL A 430 1.87 -0.87 2.46
CA VAL A 430 2.76 -0.76 3.63
C VAL A 430 4.23 -0.79 3.21
N VAL A 431 4.63 -1.68 2.31
CA VAL A 431 6.01 -1.72 1.79
C VAL A 431 6.36 -0.42 1.04
N ASN A 432 5.43 0.12 0.23
CA ASN A 432 5.65 1.42 -0.41
C ASN A 432 5.82 2.56 0.62
N ALA A 433 4.99 2.58 1.67
CA ALA A 433 5.11 3.55 2.74
C ALA A 433 6.46 3.44 3.47
N LEU A 434 6.93 2.20 3.74
CA LEU A 434 8.24 1.93 4.34
C LEU A 434 9.39 2.49 3.48
N ARG A 435 9.32 2.30 2.15
CA ARG A 435 10.30 2.89 1.22
C ARG A 435 10.30 4.42 1.28
N GLY A 436 9.12 5.06 1.36
CA GLY A 436 9.02 6.51 1.56
C GLY A 436 9.59 6.97 2.90
N TYR A 437 9.36 6.18 3.95
CA TYR A 437 9.80 6.43 5.32
C TYR A 437 11.33 6.40 5.43
N MET A 438 11.96 5.33 4.93
CA MET A 438 13.42 5.13 4.97
C MET A 438 14.17 5.93 3.91
N GLY A 439 13.52 6.23 2.79
CA GLY A 439 14.18 6.72 1.59
C GLY A 439 14.92 5.61 0.82
N ASN A 440 15.11 5.82 -0.48
CA ASN A 440 15.62 4.78 -1.40
C ASN A 440 16.98 4.18 -0.99
N GLU A 441 17.93 5.01 -0.54
CA GLU A 441 19.29 4.56 -0.24
C GLU A 441 19.31 3.56 0.92
N ALA A 442 18.73 3.95 2.07
CA ALA A 442 18.66 3.07 3.24
C ALA A 442 17.77 1.86 2.96
N PHE A 443 16.64 2.04 2.28
CA PHE A 443 15.71 0.96 1.94
C PHE A 443 16.41 -0.14 1.14
N PHE A 444 16.91 0.15 -0.07
CA PHE A 444 17.51 -0.88 -0.92
C PHE A 444 18.83 -1.43 -0.38
N LYS A 445 19.63 -0.64 0.36
CA LYS A 445 20.80 -1.17 1.08
C LYS A 445 20.36 -2.24 2.08
N CYS A 446 19.38 -1.93 2.93
CA CYS A 446 18.95 -2.83 3.98
C CYS A 446 18.21 -4.05 3.48
N LEU A 447 17.48 -3.96 2.36
CA LEU A 447 16.88 -5.17 1.75
C LEU A 447 17.95 -6.18 1.33
N LYS A 448 19.05 -5.74 0.71
CA LYS A 448 20.17 -6.63 0.33
C LYS A 448 20.83 -7.27 1.53
N GLU A 449 21.06 -6.48 2.58
CA GLU A 449 21.67 -6.99 3.81
C GLU A 449 20.72 -7.97 4.52
N TYR A 450 19.41 -7.68 4.49
CA TYR A 450 18.37 -8.53 5.08
C TYR A 450 18.28 -9.88 4.38
N THR A 451 18.12 -9.90 3.05
CA THR A 451 18.04 -11.14 2.27
C THR A 451 19.31 -11.97 2.41
N ALA A 452 20.49 -11.34 2.51
CA ALA A 452 21.73 -12.04 2.78
C ALA A 452 21.79 -12.64 4.20
N ALA A 453 21.33 -11.90 5.22
CA ALA A 453 21.36 -12.36 6.62
C ALA A 453 20.33 -13.46 6.91
N PHE A 454 19.17 -13.40 6.25
CA PHE A 454 18.05 -14.33 6.41
C PHE A 454 17.97 -15.38 5.29
N ALA A 455 18.97 -15.44 4.39
CA ALA A 455 19.01 -16.43 3.31
C ALA A 455 18.78 -17.85 3.82
N LEU A 456 17.79 -18.54 3.24
CA LEU A 456 17.35 -19.89 3.57
C LEU A 456 16.85 -20.05 5.01
N LYS A 457 16.40 -18.94 5.63
CA LYS A 457 15.76 -18.92 6.95
C LYS A 457 14.33 -18.43 6.83
N ASN A 458 13.66 -18.37 7.97
CA ASN A 458 12.38 -17.71 8.12
C ASN A 458 12.54 -16.39 8.90
N ALA A 459 11.54 -15.53 8.79
CA ALA A 459 11.44 -14.31 9.57
C ALA A 459 10.00 -14.00 9.96
N ASN A 460 9.83 -13.28 11.08
CA ASN A 460 8.57 -12.64 11.43
C ASN A 460 8.67 -11.11 11.32
N SER A 461 7.53 -10.44 11.46
CA SER A 461 7.42 -8.99 11.32
C SER A 461 8.30 -8.20 12.31
N TYR A 462 8.55 -8.74 13.51
CA TYR A 462 9.42 -8.10 14.51
C TYR A 462 10.90 -8.21 14.12
N GLN A 463 11.33 -9.36 13.61
CA GLN A 463 12.70 -9.54 13.13
C GLN A 463 13.01 -8.65 11.93
N LEU A 464 12.05 -8.47 11.01
CA LEU A 464 12.18 -7.52 9.92
C LEU A 464 12.34 -6.08 10.45
N ARG A 465 11.48 -5.66 11.39
CA ARG A 465 11.58 -4.34 12.03
C ARG A 465 12.96 -4.12 12.66
N ASP A 466 13.39 -5.04 13.50
CA ASP A 466 14.62 -4.91 14.27
C ASP A 466 15.83 -4.85 13.33
N PHE A 467 15.87 -5.73 12.33
CA PHE A 467 16.93 -5.74 11.32
C PHE A 467 16.99 -4.43 10.52
N LEU A 468 15.85 -3.97 10.01
CA LEU A 468 15.81 -2.74 9.22
C LEU A 468 16.15 -1.50 10.07
N SER A 469 15.80 -1.51 11.37
CA SER A 469 16.14 -0.44 12.29
C SER A 469 17.66 -0.38 12.51
N ASP A 470 18.27 -1.52 12.83
CA ASP A 470 19.71 -1.63 13.04
C ASP A 470 20.51 -1.28 11.78
N CYS A 471 20.08 -1.77 10.62
CA CYS A 471 20.76 -1.53 9.35
C CYS A 471 20.70 -0.06 8.89
N SER A 472 19.54 0.59 9.08
CA SER A 472 19.32 1.97 8.62
C SER A 472 19.76 3.01 9.65
N GLY A 473 19.89 2.63 10.92
CA GLY A 473 20.08 3.55 12.03
C GLY A 473 18.82 4.36 12.38
N MET A 474 17.66 3.99 11.84
CA MET A 474 16.37 4.62 12.12
C MET A 474 15.57 3.73 13.08
N ASP A 475 14.91 4.32 14.08
CA ASP A 475 13.95 3.56 14.89
C ASP A 475 12.65 3.37 14.10
N LEU A 476 12.38 2.15 13.65
CA LEU A 476 11.17 1.80 12.89
C LEU A 476 10.05 1.27 13.78
N THR A 477 10.16 1.39 15.11
CA THR A 477 9.12 0.93 16.06
C THR A 477 7.78 1.56 15.75
N ASP A 478 7.71 2.90 15.65
CA ASP A 478 6.47 3.61 15.35
C ASP A 478 5.89 3.18 14.00
N PHE A 479 6.73 3.02 12.96
CA PHE A 479 6.27 2.57 11.66
C PHE A 479 5.58 1.19 11.71
N PHE A 480 6.21 0.21 12.37
CA PHE A 480 5.64 -1.13 12.45
C PHE A 480 4.40 -1.18 13.36
N ASP A 481 4.43 -0.48 14.49
CA ASP A 481 3.28 -0.38 15.38
C ASP A 481 2.07 0.23 14.67
N ASP A 482 2.27 1.25 13.85
CA ASP A 482 1.21 1.98 13.17
C ASP A 482 0.72 1.28 11.88
N TRP A 483 1.63 0.81 11.02
CA TRP A 483 1.29 0.31 9.67
C TRP A 483 1.15 -1.21 9.60
N VAL A 484 1.95 -1.95 10.38
CA VAL A 484 2.08 -3.41 10.26
C VAL A 484 1.15 -4.12 11.23
N PHE A 485 1.16 -3.70 12.50
CA PHE A 485 0.45 -4.36 13.60
C PHE A 485 -0.97 -3.85 13.84
N GLN A 486 -1.43 -2.85 13.09
CA GLN A 486 -2.74 -2.24 13.28
C GLN A 486 -3.56 -2.18 11.98
N PRO A 487 -4.90 -2.24 12.09
CA PRO A 487 -5.79 -1.99 10.97
C PRO A 487 -5.85 -0.50 10.62
N GLY A 488 -6.34 -0.21 9.41
CA GLY A 488 -6.58 1.16 8.97
C GLY A 488 -5.32 1.92 8.54
N PHE A 489 -5.49 3.23 8.39
CA PHE A 489 -4.52 4.21 7.88
C PHE A 489 -4.75 5.57 8.55
N VAL A 490 -3.83 6.52 8.32
CA VAL A 490 -4.05 7.95 8.61
C VAL A 490 -3.92 8.78 7.34
N ALA A 491 -4.71 9.84 7.26
CA ALA A 491 -4.44 10.96 6.38
C ALA A 491 -3.71 12.04 7.18
N VAL A 492 -2.72 12.69 6.58
CA VAL A 492 -2.11 13.89 7.13
C VAL A 492 -2.61 15.07 6.31
N THR A 493 -2.82 16.23 6.91
CA THR A 493 -3.08 17.49 6.19
C THR A 493 -2.21 18.61 6.74
N LEU A 494 -1.87 19.56 5.88
CA LEU A 494 -1.29 20.83 6.31
C LEU A 494 -2.42 21.73 6.83
N ASP A 495 -2.57 21.83 8.14
CA ASP A 495 -3.59 22.68 8.76
C ASP A 495 -3.28 24.15 8.44
N SER A 496 -2.10 24.62 8.84
CA SER A 496 -1.69 26.02 8.72
C SER A 496 -0.18 26.22 8.58
N MET A 497 0.23 27.42 8.16
CA MET A 497 1.62 27.83 8.02
C MET A 497 1.79 29.29 8.46
N ALA A 498 2.78 29.57 9.30
CA ALA A 498 3.21 30.91 9.64
C ALA A 498 4.58 31.18 9.01
N VAL A 499 4.74 32.32 8.33
CA VAL A 499 5.97 32.66 7.60
C VAL A 499 6.49 34.01 8.05
N LYS A 500 7.79 34.09 8.30
CA LYS A 500 8.51 35.33 8.61
C LYS A 500 9.59 35.57 7.55
N PHE A 501 9.75 36.80 7.12
CA PHE A 501 10.89 37.19 6.29
C PHE A 501 12.20 37.08 7.08
N ALA A 502 13.25 36.61 6.40
CA ALA A 502 14.62 36.57 6.89
C ALA A 502 15.56 37.08 5.76
N GLY A 503 15.54 38.39 5.51
CA GLY A 503 16.20 38.97 4.33
C GLY A 503 15.45 38.61 3.04
N THR A 504 16.16 38.05 2.05
CA THR A 504 15.56 37.48 0.82
C THR A 504 14.95 36.09 1.04
N ASN A 505 15.26 35.45 2.17
CA ASN A 505 14.78 34.12 2.54
C ASN A 505 13.52 34.24 3.43
N ALA A 506 12.94 33.09 3.77
CA ALA A 506 11.87 33.02 4.75
C ALA A 506 12.09 31.89 5.76
N VAL A 507 11.46 32.04 6.91
CA VAL A 507 11.40 31.02 7.96
C VAL A 507 9.93 30.68 8.18
N ALA A 508 9.59 29.41 7.98
CA ALA A 508 8.25 28.89 8.12
C ALA A 508 8.07 28.08 9.43
N THR A 509 6.86 28.12 9.96
CA THR A 509 6.33 27.16 10.92
C THR A 509 5.12 26.51 10.29
N VAL A 510 5.08 25.19 10.23
CA VAL A 510 3.96 24.42 9.66
C VAL A 510 3.25 23.66 10.77
N TYR A 511 1.93 23.59 10.66
CA TYR A 511 1.05 22.87 11.57
C TYR A 511 0.39 21.74 10.78
N LEU A 512 0.51 20.53 11.27
CA LEU A 512 0.01 19.30 10.66
C LEU A 512 -1.11 18.71 11.49
N ARG A 513 -2.03 18.04 10.80
CA ARG A 513 -3.18 17.38 11.41
C ARG A 513 -3.34 15.98 10.84
N GLN A 514 -3.60 15.01 11.71
CA GLN A 514 -3.91 13.65 11.33
C GLN A 514 -5.42 13.39 11.39
N HIS A 515 -5.92 12.63 10.42
CA HIS A 515 -7.29 12.12 10.38
C HIS A 515 -7.23 10.60 10.27
N THR A 516 -7.84 9.88 11.20
CA THR A 516 -7.82 8.42 11.24
C THR A 516 -8.81 7.85 10.22
N HIS A 517 -8.35 6.89 9.42
CA HIS A 517 -9.19 6.04 8.58
C HIS A 517 -9.18 4.62 9.15
N GLN A 518 -10.25 4.26 9.88
CA GLN A 518 -10.47 2.88 10.33
C GLN A 518 -9.34 2.33 11.24
N THR A 519 -8.66 3.25 11.93
CA THR A 519 -7.74 3.00 13.04
C THR A 519 -8.25 3.75 14.27
N ASN A 520 -7.84 3.31 15.47
CA ASN A 520 -8.25 3.87 16.76
C ASN A 520 -7.21 4.77 17.42
N HIS A 521 -6.05 4.97 16.79
CA HIS A 521 -4.97 5.82 17.28
C HIS A 521 -4.38 6.65 16.15
N TYR A 522 -3.65 7.69 16.54
CA TYR A 522 -2.85 8.51 15.64
C TYR A 522 -1.45 7.93 15.54
N PHE A 523 -0.85 8.09 14.37
CA PHE A 523 0.47 7.57 14.08
C PHE A 523 1.56 8.51 14.59
N ASN A 524 2.75 7.97 14.82
CA ASN A 524 3.91 8.69 15.33
C ASN A 524 5.05 8.75 14.32
N ALA A 525 5.87 9.78 14.47
CA ALA A 525 7.08 10.01 13.68
C ALA A 525 6.92 9.90 12.14
N ILE A 526 5.77 10.22 11.55
CA ILE A 526 5.59 10.11 10.09
C ILE A 526 6.45 11.18 9.38
N PRO A 527 7.41 10.82 8.50
CA PRO A 527 8.32 11.76 7.82
C PRO A 527 7.66 12.36 6.58
N VAL A 528 6.84 13.39 6.77
CA VAL A 528 6.07 14.06 5.71
C VAL A 528 6.93 15.07 4.95
N ASP A 529 7.06 14.88 3.64
CA ASP A 529 7.65 15.88 2.75
C ASP A 529 6.65 17.00 2.46
N ILE A 530 7.08 18.26 2.62
CA ILE A 530 6.28 19.44 2.30
C ILE A 530 6.97 20.23 1.19
N THR A 531 6.27 20.40 0.07
CA THR A 531 6.73 21.20 -1.07
C THR A 531 6.14 22.61 -0.98
N PHE A 532 7.01 23.61 -0.84
CA PHE A 532 6.68 25.03 -0.77
C PHE A 532 6.85 25.68 -2.14
N TYR A 533 5.98 26.63 -2.48
CA TYR A 533 5.99 27.34 -3.76
C TYR A 533 5.98 28.86 -3.56
N ASP A 534 6.79 29.60 -4.32
CA ASP A 534 6.73 31.07 -4.38
C ASP A 534 5.79 31.59 -5.48
N GLN A 535 5.71 32.92 -5.61
CA GLN A 535 4.92 33.61 -6.64
C GLN A 535 5.40 33.39 -8.08
N ASN A 536 6.62 32.88 -8.26
CA ASN A 536 7.20 32.57 -9.56
C ASN A 536 7.16 31.07 -9.86
N LEU A 537 6.46 30.28 -9.03
CA LEU A 537 6.36 28.82 -9.11
C LEU A 537 7.69 28.09 -8.88
N ASN A 538 8.70 28.76 -8.33
CA ASN A 538 9.87 28.08 -7.78
C ASN A 538 9.41 27.23 -6.60
N SER A 539 9.99 26.04 -6.46
CA SER A 539 9.63 25.13 -5.37
C SER A 539 10.84 24.65 -4.59
N THR A 540 10.61 24.32 -3.32
CA THR A 540 11.58 23.62 -2.48
C THR A 540 10.85 22.67 -1.54
N THR A 541 11.41 21.50 -1.28
CA THR A 541 10.82 20.50 -0.39
C THR A 541 11.58 20.43 0.92
N ARG A 542 10.86 20.28 2.04
CA ARG A 542 11.42 20.04 3.37
C ARG A 542 10.66 18.89 4.02
N ARG A 543 11.41 17.97 4.63
CA ARG A 543 10.86 16.89 5.43
C ARG A 543 10.59 17.38 6.85
N VAL A 544 9.42 17.05 7.37
CA VAL A 544 9.00 17.31 8.76
C VAL A 544 8.36 16.05 9.33
N PHE A 545 8.16 16.00 10.65
CA PHE A 545 7.57 14.83 11.31
C PHE A 545 6.16 15.14 11.81
N SER A 546 5.21 14.27 11.48
CA SER A 546 3.85 14.30 12.03
C SER A 546 3.71 13.26 13.13
N SER A 547 3.20 13.66 14.29
CA SER A 547 2.95 12.74 15.42
C SER A 547 1.69 13.14 16.16
N GLY A 548 0.89 12.15 16.56
CA GLY A 548 -0.38 12.38 17.23
C GLY A 548 -1.42 13.10 16.37
N ALA A 549 -2.51 13.53 16.99
CA ALA A 549 -3.62 14.21 16.31
C ALA A 549 -3.17 15.49 15.59
N CYS A 550 -2.30 16.26 16.24
CA CYS A 550 -1.82 17.56 15.79
C CYS A 550 -0.35 17.73 16.18
N SER A 551 0.45 18.25 15.26
CA SER A 551 1.88 18.50 15.46
C SER A 551 2.31 19.77 14.71
N PHE A 552 3.49 20.29 15.03
CA PHE A 552 4.04 21.44 14.32
C PHE A 552 5.56 21.34 14.21
N THR A 553 6.11 21.95 13.16
CA THR A 553 7.56 22.13 12.99
C THR A 553 7.85 23.58 12.72
N GLN A 554 8.74 24.17 13.51
CA GLN A 554 9.16 25.57 13.42
C GLN A 554 10.56 25.70 12.83
N ASN A 555 10.96 26.93 12.50
CA ASN A 555 12.29 27.27 11.98
C ASN A 555 12.66 26.57 10.67
N ILE A 556 11.69 26.32 9.79
CA ILE A 556 11.94 25.75 8.46
C ILE A 556 12.51 26.83 7.56
N GLU A 557 13.78 26.72 7.20
CA GLU A 557 14.45 27.68 6.32
C GLU A 557 14.10 27.46 4.86
N LEU A 558 13.64 28.54 4.22
CA LEU A 558 13.20 28.57 2.82
C LEU A 558 13.96 29.65 2.04
N PRO A 559 14.39 29.37 0.80
CA PRO A 559 15.16 30.32 -0.02
C PRO A 559 14.30 31.46 -0.59
N PHE A 560 12.99 31.45 -0.33
CA PHE A 560 12.03 32.44 -0.80
C PHE A 560 10.85 32.52 0.17
N TYR A 561 10.02 33.55 0.03
CA TYR A 561 8.74 33.65 0.74
C TYR A 561 7.68 32.75 0.08
N PRO A 562 7.23 31.66 0.71
CA PRO A 562 6.23 30.78 0.13
C PRO A 562 4.83 31.41 0.14
N ILE A 563 4.09 31.19 -0.93
CA ILE A 563 2.67 31.56 -1.05
C ILE A 563 1.75 30.33 -1.02
N TYR A 564 2.30 29.13 -1.17
CA TYR A 564 1.58 27.86 -1.08
C TYR A 564 2.50 26.75 -0.58
N ALA A 565 1.92 25.73 0.06
CA ALA A 565 2.62 24.53 0.45
C ALA A 565 1.68 23.31 0.33
N ALA A 566 2.23 22.18 -0.11
CA ALA A 566 1.52 20.92 -0.29
C ALA A 566 2.33 19.78 0.35
N ILE A 567 1.63 18.82 0.95
CA ILE A 567 2.23 17.65 1.59
C ILE A 567 2.33 16.50 0.61
N ASP A 568 3.37 15.68 0.76
CA ASP A 568 3.61 14.41 0.07
C ASP A 568 3.18 14.45 -1.41
N THR A 569 3.65 15.43 -2.17
CA THR A 569 3.22 15.66 -3.56
C THR A 569 3.62 14.52 -4.50
N ASN A 570 4.47 13.60 -4.03
CA ASN A 570 4.89 12.39 -4.73
C ASN A 570 4.18 11.13 -4.22
N GLU A 571 3.29 11.25 -3.21
CA GLU A 571 2.51 10.15 -2.60
C GLU A 571 3.38 8.96 -2.15
N THR A 572 4.52 9.27 -1.54
CA THR A 572 5.52 8.27 -1.12
C THR A 572 5.16 7.52 0.14
N LEU A 573 4.25 8.07 0.96
CA LEU A 573 3.91 7.53 2.28
C LEU A 573 2.62 6.70 2.29
N SER A 574 1.94 6.56 1.15
CA SER A 574 0.66 5.85 1.05
C SER A 574 -0.41 6.27 2.07
N LEU A 575 -0.44 7.56 2.43
CA LEU A 575 -1.43 8.10 3.38
C LEU A 575 -2.86 7.90 2.87
N ALA A 576 -3.86 7.95 3.74
CA ALA A 576 -5.28 7.84 3.38
C ALA A 576 -5.80 9.06 2.61
N GLY A 577 -5.25 9.33 1.44
CA GLY A 577 -5.74 10.33 0.51
C GLY A 577 -5.00 10.28 -0.83
N LEU A 578 -5.69 10.76 -1.86
CA LEU A 578 -5.26 10.69 -3.26
C LEU A 578 -5.14 12.11 -3.82
N GLN A 579 -4.05 12.39 -4.54
CA GLN A 579 -3.70 13.75 -4.97
C GLN A 579 -3.62 13.87 -6.49
N ALA A 580 -4.06 15.03 -7.00
CA ALA A 580 -3.85 15.44 -8.38
C ALA A 580 -3.33 16.88 -8.45
N GLN A 581 -2.17 17.05 -9.08
CA GLN A 581 -1.60 18.36 -9.41
C GLN A 581 -1.68 18.62 -10.91
N ARG A 582 -2.09 19.83 -11.30
CA ARG A 582 -2.17 20.26 -12.70
C ARG A 582 -1.72 21.69 -12.89
N TRP A 583 -0.88 21.89 -13.91
CA TRP A 583 -0.58 23.21 -14.45
C TRP A 583 -1.72 23.65 -15.37
N ILE A 584 -2.39 24.74 -14.99
CA ILE A 584 -3.49 25.34 -15.76
C ILE A 584 -2.95 26.56 -16.48
N THR A 585 -2.76 26.42 -17.79
CA THR A 585 -2.22 27.47 -18.67
C THR A 585 -3.21 27.93 -19.73
N LYS A 586 -4.31 27.21 -19.91
CA LYS A 586 -5.35 27.50 -20.91
C LYS A 586 -6.74 27.14 -20.39
N THR A 587 -7.76 27.66 -21.06
CA THR A 587 -9.14 27.25 -20.83
C THR A 587 -9.40 25.85 -21.37
N GLY A 588 -10.45 25.19 -20.86
CA GLY A 588 -10.85 23.85 -21.29
C GLY A 588 -11.17 22.91 -20.14
N ASN A 589 -11.40 21.64 -20.48
CA ASN A 589 -11.73 20.60 -19.52
C ASN A 589 -10.47 19.90 -19.03
N TYR A 590 -10.40 19.68 -17.72
CA TYR A 590 -9.31 19.01 -17.05
C TYR A 590 -9.87 17.89 -16.18
N THR A 591 -9.45 16.66 -16.47
CA THR A 591 -9.73 15.50 -15.60
C THR A 591 -8.67 15.43 -14.50
N LEU A 592 -9.12 15.19 -13.27
CA LEU A 592 -8.26 14.96 -12.11
C LEU A 592 -8.48 13.52 -11.60
N PRO A 593 -7.75 12.54 -12.17
CA PRO A 593 -7.93 11.13 -11.83
C PRO A 593 -7.87 10.91 -10.31
N ASN A 594 -8.69 9.97 -9.83
CA ASN A 594 -8.67 9.47 -8.44
C ASN A 594 -9.03 10.50 -7.37
N THR A 595 -9.47 11.71 -7.76
CA THR A 595 -9.91 12.75 -6.82
C THR A 595 -11.42 12.90 -6.74
N GLN A 596 -12.18 12.26 -7.64
CA GLN A 596 -13.63 12.49 -7.79
C GLN A 596 -13.99 13.97 -8.04
N VAL A 597 -13.08 14.72 -8.64
CA VAL A 597 -13.30 16.11 -9.06
C VAL A 597 -12.92 16.27 -10.53
N ASP A 598 -13.78 16.91 -11.31
CA ASP A 598 -13.43 17.37 -12.66
C ASP A 598 -13.57 18.88 -12.77
N LEU A 599 -12.84 19.48 -13.72
CA LEU A 599 -12.77 20.92 -13.89
C LEU A 599 -13.04 21.36 -15.31
N GLU A 600 -13.74 22.48 -15.42
CA GLU A 600 -13.93 23.24 -16.63
C GLU A 600 -13.36 24.65 -16.37
N VAL A 601 -12.24 24.99 -17.00
CA VAL A 601 -11.57 26.29 -16.83
C VAL A 601 -12.11 27.26 -17.87
N ASN A 602 -12.84 28.26 -17.42
CA ASN A 602 -13.53 29.24 -18.25
C ASN A 602 -12.69 30.50 -18.52
N ALA A 603 -11.78 30.85 -17.61
CA ALA A 603 -10.84 31.95 -17.80
C ALA A 603 -9.52 31.67 -17.06
N VAL A 604 -8.40 31.95 -17.72
CA VAL A 604 -7.08 31.90 -17.12
C VAL A 604 -6.20 32.95 -17.80
N SER A 605 -5.47 33.77 -17.03
CA SER A 605 -4.62 34.84 -17.57
C SER A 605 -3.12 34.59 -17.41
N ASP A 606 -2.73 33.58 -16.65
CA ASP A 606 -1.33 33.20 -16.41
C ASP A 606 -1.22 31.71 -16.06
N THR A 607 -0.01 31.22 -15.81
CA THR A 607 0.23 29.85 -15.34
C THR A 607 -0.19 29.71 -13.89
N ASN A 608 -1.15 28.82 -13.65
CA ASN A 608 -1.67 28.53 -12.33
C ASN A 608 -1.32 27.08 -11.96
N LEU A 609 -0.89 26.85 -10.72
CA LEU A 609 -0.77 25.50 -10.16
C LEU A 609 -2.06 25.20 -9.42
N LEU A 610 -2.76 24.12 -9.80
CA LEU A 610 -3.87 23.60 -9.04
C LEU A 610 -3.48 22.29 -8.37
N HIS A 611 -3.87 22.15 -7.12
CA HIS A 611 -3.71 20.94 -6.34
C HIS A 611 -5.03 20.54 -5.69
N VAL A 612 -5.48 19.32 -5.99
CA VAL A 612 -6.64 18.70 -5.36
C VAL A 612 -6.17 17.51 -4.54
N TYR A 613 -6.49 17.54 -3.24
CA TYR A 613 -6.27 16.43 -2.33
C TYR A 613 -7.61 15.86 -1.89
N HIS A 614 -7.90 14.63 -2.29
CA HIS A 614 -9.07 13.88 -1.86
C HIS A 614 -8.67 13.04 -0.64
N ILE A 615 -9.17 13.43 0.53
CA ILE A 615 -8.76 12.88 1.81
C ILE A 615 -9.77 11.83 2.22
N TRP A 616 -9.31 10.59 2.38
CA TRP A 616 -10.13 9.42 2.71
C TRP A 616 -10.24 9.24 4.23
N ALA A 617 -10.60 10.30 4.93
CA ALA A 617 -10.91 10.27 6.34
C ALA A 617 -12.02 11.27 6.65
N PRO A 618 -12.71 11.17 7.80
CA PRO A 618 -13.72 12.15 8.16
C PRO A 618 -13.16 13.59 8.20
N PRO A 619 -13.87 14.58 7.63
CA PRO A 619 -13.58 15.98 7.90
C PRO A 619 -13.84 16.32 9.36
N ASP A 620 -13.24 17.40 9.82
CA ASP A 620 -13.52 17.93 11.15
C ASP A 620 -14.98 18.30 11.30
N ARG A 621 -15.56 17.95 12.45
CA ARG A 621 -16.91 18.40 12.79
C ARG A 621 -16.90 19.88 13.16
N PRO A 622 -17.97 20.62 12.83
CA PRO A 622 -18.12 22.00 13.31
C PRO A 622 -18.25 22.00 14.84
N GLN A 623 -17.74 23.05 15.50
CA GLN A 623 -17.81 23.18 16.97
C GLN A 623 -19.25 23.18 17.50
N THR A 624 -20.20 23.68 16.69
CA THR A 624 -21.63 23.63 16.97
C THR A 624 -22.35 23.21 15.69
N PRO A 625 -22.56 21.90 15.46
CA PRO A 625 -23.24 21.43 14.26
C PRO A 625 -24.69 21.94 14.23
N PRO A 626 -25.16 22.49 13.09
CA PRO A 626 -26.58 22.74 12.92
C PRO A 626 -27.39 21.44 13.11
N PRO A 627 -28.57 21.48 13.75
CA PRO A 627 -29.39 20.30 13.95
C PRO A 627 -29.67 19.56 12.62
N GLY A 628 -29.48 18.24 12.63
CA GLY A 628 -29.71 17.36 11.49
C GLY A 628 -28.60 17.30 10.45
N TRP A 629 -27.52 18.09 10.56
CA TRP A 629 -26.39 17.96 9.66
C TRP A 629 -25.54 16.75 10.03
N ILE A 630 -25.44 15.78 9.11
CA ILE A 630 -24.51 14.67 9.23
C ILE A 630 -23.48 14.81 8.11
N LEU A 631 -22.24 15.08 8.48
CA LEU A 631 -21.14 15.19 7.51
C LEU A 631 -20.69 13.79 7.09
N SER A 632 -20.02 13.70 5.94
CA SER A 632 -19.31 12.49 5.52
C SER A 632 -18.46 11.95 6.66
N ASP A 633 -18.56 10.65 6.92
CA ASP A 633 -17.72 9.90 7.86
C ASP A 633 -16.53 9.24 7.16
N ARG A 634 -16.38 9.45 5.84
CA ARG A 634 -15.38 8.72 5.04
C ARG A 634 -14.39 9.60 4.31
N HIS A 635 -14.78 10.80 3.86
CA HIS A 635 -13.90 11.62 3.04
C HIS A 635 -14.30 13.10 2.93
N TYR A 636 -13.35 13.91 2.46
CA TYR A 636 -13.55 15.30 2.06
C TYR A 636 -12.45 15.72 1.07
N TRP A 637 -12.56 16.92 0.50
CA TRP A 637 -11.59 17.46 -0.43
C TRP A 637 -10.94 18.72 0.10
N ARG A 638 -9.67 18.91 -0.26
CA ARG A 638 -8.97 20.18 -0.15
C ARG A 638 -8.51 20.62 -1.52
N ILE A 639 -8.89 21.84 -1.90
CA ILE A 639 -8.52 22.47 -3.16
C ILE A 639 -7.60 23.64 -2.84
N GLY A 640 -6.40 23.61 -3.39
CA GLY A 640 -5.41 24.67 -3.22
C GLY A 640 -4.51 24.80 -4.44
N GLY A 641 -3.42 25.55 -4.29
CA GLY A 641 -2.45 25.77 -5.34
C GLY A 641 -1.95 27.21 -5.37
N VAL A 642 -1.27 27.56 -6.45
CA VAL A 642 -0.76 28.91 -6.72
C VAL A 642 -1.62 29.56 -7.80
N ASN A 643 -2.25 30.68 -7.45
CA ASN A 643 -3.12 31.41 -8.36
C ASN A 643 -2.49 32.75 -8.79
N LEU A 644 -1.92 32.77 -10.00
CA LEU A 644 -1.30 33.95 -10.61
C LEU A 644 -2.29 34.50 -11.65
N GLY A 645 -2.86 35.69 -11.37
CA GLY A 645 -3.81 36.36 -12.27
C GLY A 645 -5.27 35.93 -12.09
N SER A 646 -6.10 36.13 -13.12
CA SER A 646 -7.50 35.72 -13.11
C SER A 646 -7.63 34.23 -13.43
N PHE A 647 -8.25 33.46 -12.53
CA PHE A 647 -8.57 32.05 -12.72
C PHE A 647 -10.05 31.85 -12.43
N LYS A 648 -10.84 31.42 -13.41
CA LYS A 648 -12.25 31.06 -13.20
C LYS A 648 -12.47 29.66 -13.73
N ALA A 649 -12.89 28.78 -12.84
CA ALA A 649 -13.21 27.41 -13.19
C ALA A 649 -14.52 26.99 -12.53
N LYS A 650 -15.29 26.20 -13.27
CA LYS A 650 -16.37 25.37 -12.74
C LYS A 650 -15.78 24.03 -12.31
N ALA A 651 -16.28 23.49 -11.19
CA ALA A 651 -15.86 22.20 -10.68
C ALA A 651 -17.04 21.26 -10.47
N SER A 652 -16.85 19.98 -10.76
CA SER A 652 -17.83 18.92 -10.52
C SER A 652 -17.29 17.98 -9.46
N PHE A 653 -17.98 17.86 -8.31
CA PHE A 653 -17.64 16.95 -7.22
C PHE A 653 -18.55 15.72 -7.30
N TYR A 654 -17.99 14.55 -7.56
CA TYR A 654 -18.77 13.32 -7.74
C TYR A 654 -19.06 12.61 -6.42
N TYR A 655 -20.25 12.00 -6.31
CA TYR A 655 -20.64 11.16 -5.18
C TYR A 655 -21.22 9.82 -5.67
N ASN A 656 -21.03 8.76 -4.89
CA ASN A 656 -21.63 7.45 -5.11
C ASN A 656 -21.99 6.79 -3.77
N GLY A 657 -23.27 6.90 -3.41
CA GLY A 657 -23.86 6.24 -2.25
C GLY A 657 -24.67 5.00 -2.60
N SER A 658 -24.50 4.45 -3.80
CA SER A 658 -25.11 3.17 -4.14
C SER A 658 -24.43 2.04 -3.36
N ASN A 659 -25.13 0.92 -3.19
CA ASN A 659 -24.56 -0.27 -2.55
C ASN A 659 -23.55 -1.01 -3.47
N ASN A 660 -23.29 -0.49 -4.67
CA ASN A 660 -22.41 -1.08 -5.66
C ASN A 660 -21.11 -0.26 -5.75
N GLY A 661 -19.96 -0.87 -5.48
CA GLY A 661 -18.65 -0.27 -5.81
C GLY A 661 -17.90 0.45 -4.67
N GLY A 662 -17.87 -0.12 -3.46
CA GLY A 662 -16.93 0.31 -2.41
C GLY A 662 -17.43 1.36 -1.42
N LEU A 663 -18.74 1.50 -1.27
CA LEU A 663 -19.47 2.11 -0.15
C LEU A 663 -19.01 3.50 0.36
N LEU A 664 -18.26 4.28 -0.43
CA LEU A 664 -17.62 5.51 0.07
C LEU A 664 -18.63 6.51 0.64
N ASP A 665 -19.77 6.71 -0.04
CA ASP A 665 -20.84 7.60 0.45
C ASP A 665 -22.06 6.84 0.97
N ALA A 666 -22.09 5.51 0.89
CA ALA A 666 -23.31 4.73 1.15
C ALA A 666 -23.81 4.91 2.61
N ALA A 667 -22.88 4.97 3.56
CA ALA A 667 -23.18 5.21 4.98
C ALA A 667 -23.75 6.61 5.24
N LEU A 668 -23.35 7.61 4.44
CA LEU A 668 -23.82 8.99 4.59
C LEU A 668 -25.33 9.08 4.37
N PHE A 669 -25.88 8.36 3.38
CA PHE A 669 -27.30 8.44 3.04
C PHE A 669 -28.22 7.91 4.15
N GLY A 670 -27.82 6.89 4.92
CA GLY A 670 -28.64 6.34 6.02
C GLY A 670 -30.08 5.98 5.62
N GLY A 671 -30.30 5.56 4.37
CA GLY A 671 -31.63 5.25 3.82
C GLY A 671 -32.35 6.42 3.13
N LEU A 672 -31.87 7.67 3.28
CA LEU A 672 -32.41 8.83 2.57
C LEU A 672 -32.01 8.84 1.09
N ASN A 673 -32.65 9.73 0.33
CA ASN A 673 -32.34 10.01 -1.08
C ASN A 673 -31.52 11.29 -1.24
N GLU A 674 -31.12 11.57 -2.47
CA GLU A 674 -30.22 12.67 -2.84
C GLU A 674 -30.80 14.07 -2.59
N ASN A 675 -32.10 14.23 -2.36
CA ASN A 675 -32.69 15.54 -2.05
C ASN A 675 -32.16 16.15 -0.74
N SER A 676 -31.71 15.30 0.17
CA SER A 676 -31.18 15.73 1.47
C SER A 676 -29.67 15.99 1.44
N LEU A 677 -29.01 15.64 0.33
CA LEU A 677 -27.57 15.77 0.15
C LEU A 677 -27.19 17.24 -0.05
N MET A 678 -26.08 17.63 0.55
CA MET A 678 -25.53 18.98 0.54
C MET A 678 -24.03 18.92 0.29
N LEU A 679 -23.52 19.94 -0.40
CA LEU A 679 -22.09 20.24 -0.44
C LEU A 679 -21.81 21.38 0.55
N LEU A 680 -20.89 21.14 1.47
CA LEU A 680 -20.40 22.13 2.42
C LEU A 680 -19.05 22.67 1.97
N TYR A 681 -18.76 23.92 2.34
CA TYR A 681 -17.49 24.59 2.06
C TYR A 681 -16.98 25.32 3.30
N ARG A 682 -15.66 25.37 3.46
CA ARG A 682 -14.96 26.31 4.35
C ARG A 682 -13.64 26.78 3.72
N PRO A 683 -13.21 28.03 3.94
CA PRO A 683 -11.95 28.53 3.39
C PRO A 683 -10.70 27.90 4.03
N ASN A 684 -10.78 27.45 5.27
CA ASN A 684 -9.71 26.77 6.00
C ASN A 684 -10.27 26.06 7.25
N ALA A 685 -9.43 25.29 7.94
CA ALA A 685 -9.79 24.51 9.11
C ALA A 685 -10.28 25.34 10.32
N ALA A 686 -9.91 26.62 10.40
CA ALA A 686 -10.37 27.52 11.47
C ALA A 686 -11.78 28.09 11.22
N ALA A 687 -12.30 27.98 10.00
CA ALA A 687 -13.65 28.42 9.68
C ALA A 687 -14.67 27.30 9.90
N ASN A 688 -15.88 27.66 10.32
CA ASN A 688 -17.00 26.74 10.39
C ASN A 688 -17.47 26.34 8.98
N TRP A 689 -17.92 25.09 8.84
CA TRP A 689 -18.56 24.61 7.62
C TRP A 689 -19.82 25.40 7.29
N GLN A 690 -19.99 25.74 6.03
CA GLN A 690 -21.17 26.43 5.51
C GLN A 690 -21.75 25.67 4.33
N LYS A 691 -23.08 25.62 4.23
CA LYS A 691 -23.75 25.07 3.05
C LYS A 691 -23.41 25.93 1.83
N LEU A 692 -22.87 25.32 0.79
CA LEU A 692 -22.56 26.01 -0.46
C LEU A 692 -23.82 26.14 -1.32
N ASN A 693 -24.62 27.17 -1.06
CA ASN A 693 -25.89 27.38 -1.76
C ASN A 693 -25.74 27.61 -3.28
N SER A 694 -24.55 27.99 -3.75
CA SER A 694 -24.23 28.12 -5.17
C SER A 694 -23.91 26.80 -5.86
N ALA A 695 -23.84 25.67 -5.13
CA ALA A 695 -23.62 24.36 -5.71
C ALA A 695 -24.93 23.78 -6.25
N THR A 696 -24.91 23.32 -7.48
CA THR A 696 -26.06 22.67 -8.13
C THR A 696 -25.91 21.15 -8.03
N LEU A 697 -26.87 20.48 -7.38
CA LEU A 697 -26.93 19.02 -7.34
C LEU A 697 -27.41 18.47 -8.69
N ASN A 698 -26.60 17.62 -9.32
CA ASN A 698 -26.94 16.87 -10.52
C ASN A 698 -27.06 15.39 -10.15
N LYS A 699 -28.30 14.91 -10.07
CA LYS A 699 -28.60 13.48 -9.90
C LYS A 699 -28.39 12.80 -11.25
N GLY A 700 -27.85 11.58 -11.26
CA GLY A 700 -27.51 10.85 -12.47
C GLY A 700 -28.72 10.44 -13.32
N GLY A 701 -28.69 9.21 -13.86
CA GLY A 701 -29.77 8.70 -14.71
C GLY A 701 -31.10 8.51 -13.96
N SER A 702 -31.06 8.40 -12.63
CA SER A 702 -32.23 8.32 -11.75
C SER A 702 -32.08 9.29 -10.58
N ALA A 703 -33.20 9.79 -10.06
CA ALA A 703 -33.21 10.68 -8.88
C ALA A 703 -33.11 9.94 -7.53
N THR A 704 -32.82 8.63 -7.56
CA THR A 704 -32.80 7.73 -6.40
C THR A 704 -31.68 6.69 -6.44
N ASP A 705 -30.83 6.69 -7.48
CA ASP A 705 -29.73 5.73 -7.61
C ASP A 705 -28.53 6.10 -6.71
N LYS A 706 -28.58 7.28 -6.07
CA LYS A 706 -27.54 7.80 -5.16
C LYS A 706 -26.20 7.99 -5.86
N MET A 707 -26.22 8.29 -7.16
CA MET A 707 -25.03 8.57 -7.94
C MET A 707 -25.19 9.89 -8.69
N GLY A 708 -24.17 10.74 -8.62
CA GLY A 708 -24.25 12.03 -9.29
C GLY A 708 -23.07 12.93 -8.99
N SER A 709 -23.31 14.24 -9.09
CA SER A 709 -22.30 15.26 -8.79
C SER A 709 -22.90 16.55 -8.26
N PHE A 710 -22.08 17.36 -7.60
CA PHE A 710 -22.34 18.78 -7.39
C PHE A 710 -21.52 19.62 -8.36
N THR A 711 -22.19 20.51 -9.11
CA THR A 711 -21.53 21.54 -9.91
C THR A 711 -21.35 22.81 -9.09
N VAL A 712 -20.11 23.27 -8.93
CA VAL A 712 -19.76 24.58 -8.36
C VAL A 712 -19.33 25.49 -9.51
N ALA A 713 -20.14 26.51 -9.81
CA ALA A 713 -19.92 27.39 -10.98
C ALA A 713 -18.66 28.26 -10.88
N SER A 714 -18.22 28.57 -9.66
CA SER A 714 -16.97 29.29 -9.40
C SER A 714 -16.21 28.60 -8.28
N LEU A 715 -15.23 27.77 -8.65
CA LEU A 715 -14.37 27.05 -7.72
C LEU A 715 -13.66 28.03 -6.77
N GLN A 716 -13.62 27.66 -5.49
CA GLN A 716 -12.92 28.40 -4.45
C GLN A 716 -11.82 27.51 -3.87
N PHE A 717 -10.69 28.10 -3.49
CA PHE A 717 -9.72 27.37 -2.69
C PHE A 717 -10.22 27.24 -1.25
N GLY A 718 -9.95 26.09 -0.64
CA GLY A 718 -10.49 25.72 0.67
C GLY A 718 -10.85 24.24 0.71
N GLU A 719 -11.76 23.89 1.60
CA GLU A 719 -12.16 22.52 1.86
C GLU A 719 -13.64 22.33 1.54
N TYR A 720 -13.96 21.15 1.02
CA TYR A 720 -15.30 20.75 0.60
C TYR A 720 -15.64 19.39 1.20
N THR A 721 -16.88 19.19 1.66
CA THR A 721 -17.34 17.86 2.08
C THR A 721 -18.81 17.66 1.78
N LEU A 722 -19.21 16.40 1.62
CA LEU A 722 -20.60 16.01 1.53
C LEU A 722 -21.24 15.99 2.93
N ALA A 723 -22.50 16.35 3.00
CA ALA A 723 -23.32 16.19 4.19
C ALA A 723 -24.76 15.85 3.81
N ILE A 724 -25.50 15.21 4.71
CA ILE A 724 -26.94 15.03 4.58
C ILE A 724 -27.65 15.80 5.68
N ASN A 725 -28.81 16.38 5.35
CA ASN A 725 -29.70 16.97 6.36
C ASN A 725 -30.76 15.94 6.77
N ASP A 726 -30.54 15.28 7.90
CA ASP A 726 -31.49 14.35 8.52
C ASP A 726 -31.81 14.78 9.96
N PRO A 727 -32.97 15.41 10.20
CA PRO A 727 -33.40 15.84 11.53
C PRO A 727 -33.50 14.70 12.56
N ASN A 728 -33.56 13.44 12.13
CA ASN A 728 -33.70 12.28 13.01
C ASN A 728 -32.35 11.65 13.40
N ARG A 729 -31.26 12.08 12.76
CA ARG A 729 -29.90 11.61 13.09
C ARG A 729 -29.14 12.68 13.84
N THR A 730 -28.26 12.22 14.73
CA THR A 730 -27.25 13.05 15.38
C THR A 730 -25.90 12.63 14.85
N ASP A 731 -25.04 13.58 14.49
CA ASP A 731 -23.66 13.28 14.11
C ASP A 731 -22.91 12.82 15.36
N THR A 732 -22.55 11.53 15.40
CA THR A 732 -21.92 10.90 16.56
C THR A 732 -20.40 10.94 16.51
N LEU A 733 -19.82 11.41 15.40
CA LEU A 733 -18.38 11.57 15.30
C LEU A 733 -17.94 12.82 16.09
N THR A 734 -16.98 12.62 16.97
CA THR A 734 -16.49 13.66 17.87
C THR A 734 -15.46 14.54 17.17
N MET A 735 -15.37 15.80 17.63
CA MET A 735 -14.24 16.67 17.30
C MET A 735 -12.90 16.01 17.71
N PRO A 736 -11.77 16.34 17.05
CA PRO A 736 -10.44 15.98 17.53
C PRO A 736 -10.24 16.34 19.02
N PRO A 737 -9.20 15.80 19.67
CA PRO A 737 -8.77 16.24 20.98
C PRO A 737 -8.58 17.78 21.06
N ASN A 738 -8.90 18.37 22.21
CA ASN A 738 -8.82 19.82 22.46
C ASN A 738 -7.41 20.42 22.25
N ASP A 739 -6.35 19.61 22.20
CA ASP A 739 -4.98 20.08 22.03
C ASP A 739 -4.67 20.58 20.61
N CYS A 740 -5.60 20.36 19.67
CA CYS A 740 -5.55 20.92 18.31
C CYS A 740 -6.03 22.39 18.22
N LEU A 741 -6.38 23.04 19.34
CA LEU A 741 -7.13 24.31 19.36
C LEU A 741 -6.30 25.61 19.26
N ASN A 742 -4.97 25.54 19.16
CA ASN A 742 -4.16 26.72 18.82
C ASN A 742 -4.14 26.98 17.30
N LEU A 743 -5.34 27.20 16.75
CA LEU A 743 -5.57 27.57 15.35
C LEU A 743 -5.05 28.99 15.09
N THR A 744 -3.75 29.17 14.85
CA THR A 744 -3.25 30.43 14.31
C THR A 744 -3.77 30.58 12.88
N ALA A 745 -4.66 31.57 12.66
CA ALA A 745 -5.12 31.94 11.34
C ALA A 745 -3.92 32.11 10.40
N LEU A 746 -3.94 31.35 9.32
CA LEU A 746 -2.97 31.38 8.24
C LEU A 746 -2.81 32.81 7.67
N ASN A 747 -1.56 33.24 7.49
CA ASN A 747 -1.20 34.13 6.39
C ASN A 747 -1.21 33.31 5.08
N GLN A 748 -2.38 32.78 4.64
CA GLN A 748 -2.52 32.38 3.24
C GLN A 748 -2.63 33.69 2.43
N PRO A 749 -1.92 33.83 1.30
CA PRO A 749 -2.27 34.88 0.35
C PRO A 749 -3.74 34.70 -0.06
N PRO A 750 -4.50 35.81 -0.18
CA PRO A 750 -5.93 35.74 -0.41
C PRO A 750 -6.25 34.98 -1.71
N ASN A 751 -7.25 34.11 -1.63
CA ASN A 751 -8.06 33.69 -2.76
C ASN A 751 -8.47 34.94 -3.56
N ASN A 752 -7.85 35.14 -4.72
CA ASN A 752 -8.09 36.30 -5.59
C ASN A 752 -9.44 36.23 -6.34
N ASN A 753 -10.25 35.19 -6.13
CA ASN A 753 -11.54 35.00 -6.80
C ASN A 753 -12.76 35.39 -5.97
N ASN A 754 -12.60 35.78 -4.71
CA ASN A 754 -13.77 36.19 -3.92
C ASN A 754 -14.06 37.70 -4.05
N THR A 755 -15.01 38.04 -4.92
CA THR A 755 -15.59 39.38 -5.00
C THR A 755 -16.59 39.68 -3.89
N ASN A 756 -16.96 38.73 -3.00
CA ASN A 756 -17.93 38.99 -1.92
C ASN A 756 -17.65 38.24 -0.60
N SER A 757 -17.56 39.03 0.47
CA SER A 757 -17.62 38.68 1.90
C SER A 757 -16.47 37.87 2.52
N HIS A 758 -15.91 38.42 3.60
CA HIS A 758 -14.83 37.94 4.47
C HIS A 758 -13.39 38.09 3.93
N LYS A 759 -13.07 39.29 3.44
CA LYS A 759 -11.67 39.74 3.29
C LYS A 759 -11.13 40.10 4.68
N GLN A 760 -10.21 39.32 5.24
CA GLN A 760 -9.27 39.87 6.22
C GLN A 760 -8.53 41.03 5.52
N GLY A 761 -8.35 42.16 6.21
CA GLY A 761 -7.84 43.39 5.58
C GLY A 761 -6.47 43.15 4.94
N TYR A 762 -6.28 43.57 3.69
CA TYR A 762 -4.98 43.54 3.02
C TYR A 762 -4.51 44.94 2.64
N LEU A 763 -3.20 45.11 2.69
CA LEU A 763 -2.48 46.36 2.50
C LEU A 763 -1.63 46.22 1.24
N GLN A 764 -2.01 46.86 0.14
CA GLN A 764 -1.21 46.88 -1.09
C GLN A 764 -0.52 48.23 -1.20
N VAL A 765 0.81 48.24 -1.27
CA VAL A 765 1.59 49.45 -1.47
C VAL A 765 2.19 49.41 -2.86
N GLN A 766 1.84 50.40 -3.68
CA GLN A 766 2.42 50.58 -5.00
C GLN A 766 3.48 51.69 -4.91
N PRO A 767 4.76 51.39 -5.18
CA PRO A 767 5.76 52.44 -5.30
C PRO A 767 5.42 53.32 -6.51
N ASN A 768 5.43 54.65 -6.35
CA ASN A 768 5.45 55.57 -7.48
C ASN A 768 6.92 55.96 -7.71
N PRO A 769 7.58 55.42 -8.76
CA PRO A 769 9.04 55.52 -8.93
C PRO A 769 9.56 56.94 -9.24
N ASN A 770 8.68 57.93 -9.47
CA ASN A 770 9.13 59.21 -10.01
C ASN A 770 9.25 60.37 -9.01
N ASN A 771 8.86 60.24 -7.72
CA ASN A 771 8.88 61.38 -6.77
C ASN A 771 8.97 61.03 -5.26
N GLY A 772 9.34 59.79 -4.88
CA GLY A 772 9.34 59.40 -3.46
C GLY A 772 7.95 59.35 -2.83
N GLN A 773 6.91 59.23 -3.67
CA GLN A 773 5.51 59.05 -3.28
C GLN A 773 5.16 57.57 -3.39
N PHE A 774 4.21 57.09 -2.59
CA PHE A 774 3.61 55.77 -2.79
C PHE A 774 2.11 55.84 -2.60
N ALA A 775 1.40 55.08 -3.42
CA ALA A 775 -0.03 54.88 -3.26
C ALA A 775 -0.23 53.66 -2.35
N VAL A 776 -0.88 53.88 -1.20
CA VAL A 776 -1.30 52.79 -0.33
C VAL A 776 -2.76 52.52 -0.60
N ASN A 777 -3.02 51.40 -1.25
CA ASN A 777 -4.37 50.90 -1.46
C ASN A 777 -4.74 50.05 -0.25
N ILE A 778 -5.68 50.56 0.53
CA ILE A 778 -6.15 49.95 1.76
C ILE A 778 -7.51 49.31 1.48
N SER A 779 -7.59 47.99 1.63
CA SER A 779 -8.84 47.25 1.56
C SER A 779 -9.16 46.67 2.93
N LEU A 780 -10.03 47.34 3.69
CA LEU A 780 -10.49 46.89 5.02
C LEU A 780 -11.93 46.39 4.92
N PRO A 781 -12.29 45.28 5.61
CA PRO A 781 -13.68 44.83 5.68
C PRO A 781 -14.55 45.81 6.49
N ALA A 782 -15.81 45.98 6.08
CA ALA A 782 -16.77 46.92 6.66
C ALA A 782 -17.06 46.70 8.17
N THR A 783 -16.73 45.53 8.71
CA THR A 783 -17.04 45.13 10.09
C THR A 783 -15.85 45.16 11.06
N ALA A 784 -14.64 45.53 10.62
CA ALA A 784 -13.42 45.41 11.45
C ALA A 784 -12.70 46.73 11.78
N VAL A 785 -13.34 47.88 11.62
CA VAL A 785 -12.70 49.18 11.90
C VAL A 785 -13.46 49.88 13.04
N PRO A 786 -12.88 50.01 14.25
CA PRO A 786 -13.35 51.02 15.20
C PRO A 786 -13.31 52.39 14.53
N GLN A 787 -14.15 53.34 14.92
CA GLN A 787 -14.32 54.65 14.27
C GLN A 787 -13.03 55.42 13.91
N MET A 788 -11.87 55.06 14.45
CA MET A 788 -10.55 55.57 14.04
C MET A 788 -9.50 54.44 13.90
N ALA A 789 -8.85 54.37 12.74
CA ALA A 789 -7.62 53.59 12.50
C ALA A 789 -6.46 54.51 12.13
N ILE A 790 -5.23 54.03 12.31
CA ILE A 790 -4.00 54.80 12.09
C ILE A 790 -3.14 54.05 11.06
N LEU A 791 -2.86 54.69 9.93
CA LEU A 791 -1.82 54.28 8.99
C LEU A 791 -0.47 54.78 9.48
N GLN A 792 0.51 53.89 9.55
CA GLN A 792 1.88 54.21 9.94
C GLN A 792 2.88 53.67 8.93
N VAL A 793 3.91 54.46 8.66
CA VAL A 793 5.11 53.99 7.96
C VAL A 793 6.27 54.10 8.93
N ALA A 794 7.02 53.02 9.09
CA ALA A 794 8.21 52.96 9.91
C ALA A 794 9.43 52.63 9.05
N ASP A 795 10.58 53.20 9.39
CA ASP A 795 11.87 52.81 8.80
C ASP A 795 12.34 51.43 9.32
N SER A 796 13.46 50.94 8.80
CA SER A 796 14.07 49.67 9.21
C SER A 796 14.51 49.63 10.67
N ALA A 797 14.66 50.79 11.33
CA ALA A 797 14.94 50.91 12.76
C ALA A 797 13.67 51.00 13.62
N GLY A 798 12.48 50.88 13.01
CA GLY A 798 11.19 50.95 13.69
C GLY A 798 10.74 52.38 14.05
N ARG A 799 11.45 53.41 13.57
CA ARG A 799 11.06 54.81 13.80
C ARG A 799 9.88 55.15 12.90
N ILE A 800 8.82 55.70 13.48
CA ILE A 800 7.64 56.12 12.73
C ILE A 800 7.98 57.41 11.96
N ILE A 801 7.99 57.32 10.64
CA ILE A 801 8.31 58.44 9.74
C ILE A 801 7.06 59.05 9.09
N TYR A 802 5.92 58.34 9.15
CA TYR A 802 4.63 58.84 8.71
C TYR A 802 3.51 58.28 9.58
N THR A 803 2.49 59.11 9.85
CA THR A 803 1.27 58.68 10.49
C THR A 803 0.08 59.47 9.94
N GLN A 804 -1.02 58.79 9.66
CA GLN A 804 -2.27 59.41 9.22
C GLN A 804 -3.47 58.67 9.81
N ASN A 805 -4.44 59.43 10.34
CA ASN A 805 -5.71 58.87 10.77
C ASN A 805 -6.56 58.53 9.54
N ILE A 806 -7.15 57.34 9.55
CA ILE A 806 -8.09 56.86 8.54
C ILE A 806 -9.48 56.81 9.18
N ASN A 807 -10.40 57.60 8.63
CA ASN A 807 -11.80 57.61 9.04
C ASN A 807 -12.60 56.67 8.14
N ASN A 808 -13.37 55.76 8.74
CA ASN A 808 -14.27 54.88 8.00
C ASN A 808 -15.59 55.61 7.67
N THR A 809 -15.77 56.04 6.43
CA THR A 809 -17.08 56.48 5.92
C THR A 809 -17.88 55.24 5.55
N GLY A 810 -18.67 54.72 6.49
CA GLY A 810 -19.34 53.42 6.42
C GLY A 810 -19.82 52.98 5.03
N GLY A 811 -19.26 51.88 4.55
CA GLY A 811 -19.57 51.22 3.28
C GLY A 811 -18.41 50.33 2.84
N THR A 812 -18.67 49.32 2.00
CA THR A 812 -17.63 48.47 1.39
C THR A 812 -16.85 49.29 0.37
N GLN A 813 -15.89 50.11 0.79
CA GLN A 813 -15.04 50.88 -0.12
C GLN A 813 -13.58 50.48 0.03
N GLN A 814 -12.95 50.11 -1.09
CA GLN A 814 -11.50 50.21 -1.21
C GLN A 814 -11.14 51.69 -1.11
N GLN A 815 -10.29 52.05 -0.17
CA GLN A 815 -9.82 53.41 -0.03
C GLN A 815 -8.38 53.47 -0.55
N SER A 816 -8.19 54.13 -1.69
CA SER A 816 -6.87 54.50 -2.16
C SER A 816 -6.44 55.76 -1.43
N ILE A 817 -5.41 55.63 -0.58
CA ILE A 817 -4.80 56.75 0.12
C ILE A 817 -3.45 57.02 -0.52
N THR A 818 -3.32 58.17 -1.16
CA THR A 818 -2.03 58.67 -1.61
C THR A 818 -1.29 59.25 -0.41
N ILE A 819 -0.15 58.66 -0.06
CA ILE A 819 0.72 59.22 0.97
C ILE A 819 1.65 60.23 0.32
N ASN A 820 1.56 61.48 0.78
CA ASN A 820 2.51 62.53 0.48
C ASN A 820 3.46 62.67 1.66
N LEU A 821 4.67 62.15 1.52
CA LEU A 821 5.71 62.40 2.49
C LEU A 821 6.30 63.79 2.29
N ALA A 822 6.58 64.49 3.39
CA ALA A 822 7.21 65.81 3.35
C ALA A 822 8.65 65.78 2.81
N GLN A 823 9.27 64.59 2.75
CA GLN A 823 10.59 64.34 2.19
C GLN A 823 10.57 62.99 1.44
N PRO A 824 11.26 62.85 0.30
CA PRO A 824 11.41 61.58 -0.40
C PRO A 824 12.07 60.53 0.52
N LEU A 825 11.56 59.30 0.51
CA LEU A 825 12.23 58.20 1.20
C LEU A 825 13.53 57.84 0.50
N THR A 826 14.58 57.62 1.28
CA THR A 826 15.83 57.02 0.76
C THR A 826 15.60 55.55 0.41
N ALA A 827 16.41 55.00 -0.50
CA ALA A 827 16.36 53.57 -0.80
C ALA A 827 16.48 52.74 0.50
N GLY A 828 15.64 51.74 0.66
CA GLY A 828 15.55 50.98 1.92
C GLY A 828 14.22 50.29 2.15
N THR A 829 14.14 49.55 3.25
CA THR A 829 12.94 48.80 3.63
C THR A 829 12.11 49.57 4.65
N TYR A 830 10.81 49.70 4.37
CA TYR A 830 9.85 50.40 5.18
C TYR A 830 8.70 49.47 5.57
N LYS A 831 8.25 49.54 6.82
CA LYS A 831 7.07 48.82 7.29
C LYS A 831 5.86 49.74 7.17
N VAL A 832 4.88 49.36 6.37
CA VAL A 832 3.59 50.04 6.28
C VAL A 832 2.57 49.23 7.08
N SER A 833 1.88 49.86 8.03
CA SER A 833 0.90 49.19 8.89
C SER A 833 -0.35 50.04 9.08
N VAL A 834 -1.51 49.39 9.14
CA VAL A 834 -2.76 49.98 9.60
C VAL A 834 -3.07 49.35 10.95
N LYS A 835 -3.32 50.17 11.97
CA LYS A 835 -3.57 49.71 13.34
C LYS A 835 -4.68 50.50 14.02
N THR A 836 -5.27 49.92 15.05
CA THR A 836 -6.09 50.63 16.04
C THR A 836 -5.20 51.04 17.22
N ASN A 837 -5.76 51.69 18.24
CA ASN A 837 -5.05 51.92 19.50
C ASN A 837 -4.69 50.61 20.23
N SER A 838 -5.31 49.48 19.88
CA SER A 838 -5.23 48.23 20.65
C SER A 838 -4.58 47.06 19.89
N TYR A 839 -4.54 47.07 18.56
CA TYR A 839 -3.96 45.98 17.75
C TYR A 839 -3.68 46.40 16.29
N VAL A 840 -2.83 45.65 15.58
CA VAL A 840 -2.52 45.87 14.15
C VAL A 840 -3.58 45.19 13.29
N LEU A 841 -4.18 45.93 12.34
CA LEU A 841 -5.20 45.44 11.42
C LEU A 841 -4.60 44.78 10.18
N ALA A 842 -3.52 45.36 9.64
CA ALA A 842 -2.74 44.82 8.54
C ALA A 842 -1.33 45.44 8.52
N SER A 843 -0.34 44.72 8.01
CA SER A 843 1.00 45.30 7.76
C SER A 843 1.68 44.64 6.58
N THR A 844 2.50 45.40 5.86
CA THR A 844 3.35 44.91 4.77
C THR A 844 4.71 45.61 4.82
N MET A 845 5.70 45.00 4.16
CA MET A 845 7.02 45.59 3.98
C MET A 845 7.14 46.09 2.55
N VAL A 846 7.72 47.27 2.38
CA VAL A 846 7.95 47.91 1.09
C VAL A 846 9.44 48.17 0.96
N VAL A 847 10.01 47.72 -0.15
CA VAL A 847 11.40 48.03 -0.51
C VAL A 847 11.34 49.14 -1.56
N LEU A 848 12.02 50.25 -1.28
CA LEU A 848 12.22 51.37 -2.21
C LEU A 848 13.63 51.40 -2.77
#